data_AF-A0A0G2G564-F1
#
_entry.id   AF-A0A0G2G564-F1
#
_cell.length_a   1.000
_cell.length_b   1.000
_cell.length_c   1.000
_cell.angle_alpha   90.00
_cell.angle_beta   90.00
_cell.angle_gamma   90.00
#
_symmetry.space_group_name_H-M   'P 1'
#
loop_
_entity.id
_entity.type
_entity.pdbx_description
1 polymer ?
#
loop_
_entity_poly.entity_id
_entity_poly.type
_entity_poly.pdbx_seq_one_letter_code
_entity_poly.pdbx_strand_id
1 'polypeptide(L)'
;MTEQSARDALVTQWRAVAICILVSIGAFQFGYDSSYFSGILAMEPFLEIYGHYDTAQGSYVLSSRLESIVTSIINVGELLGALSSYLVGDFLGRRGGLFLAMVAVVIGVIFQVSANNLGLLITGRLILGFAVGIISCMVPLYLADCAPTRFRGALVSLYQQCIGLGLLLGIIVDYSTKNRADYGSFRIPMTVQLIFPIILVPTLLFLAPESPRWLVEKGKHAQARAALARLNNNNPDSVNREMSAIQSAVGLEERDKTASWLDLFKWGPEGRKAYLGFALQALQQASGINFITSYGVVFFTDIGITNSFLIQVGLYCVGFPTIVASQFFVERFGRRPVLLLSGILNSIVLLIVGGCGVATDKTLSLEKAIVGMVYVFMVVFNFGWGPTVWVVTSEISTGKNRGRLMALSTSSNWLFTWLVSFTFPYLYNPDGAGLGAKIGFLYGALMIVAQVWVFFYLPETSGRSLEDIDYLFKNQVPAREFQSHVIVRPNDLDDVNKDEKNAAQVEIEKVSHTKICVPLSSFPSHLSLLPSIQTCNITNLPENYFLKYYLYHAMTWPHLSFVAIVRPSSKATSPTTTTTTHPKVVGYVLAKLEEDIPAGQPQHGHITSISVLRTHRRLGIAEKLMRLSSRAMAEVYAAEYVSLHVRISNKAALGLYKDTLGFEVEKTEKGYYADGEDALQMRWDLKSQIPVFDSESEGQDEGGEAGSMEKNGEKEKLVKVKVGRGLGVGDLVERNESSLGQ
;
A
#
# COMPACT_ATOMS: atom_id res chain seq x y z
N MET A 1 -14.14 -9.87 1.37
CA MET A 1 -14.61 -9.07 2.52
C MET A 1 -16.11 -8.86 2.32
N THR A 2 -16.96 -9.16 3.29
CA THR A 2 -18.42 -9.00 3.11
C THR A 2 -18.79 -7.52 3.13
N GLU A 3 -19.59 -7.09 2.18
CA GLU A 3 -20.07 -5.70 2.01
C GLU A 3 -20.72 -5.15 3.31
N GLN A 4 -21.30 -6.05 4.10
CA GLN A 4 -21.91 -5.79 5.39
C GLN A 4 -20.91 -5.33 6.46
N SER A 5 -19.71 -5.92 6.51
CA SER A 5 -18.65 -5.51 7.44
C SER A 5 -18.09 -4.12 7.13
N ALA A 6 -18.08 -3.74 5.85
CA ALA A 6 -17.68 -2.39 5.42
C ALA A 6 -18.74 -1.35 5.81
N ARG A 7 -20.04 -1.66 5.64
CA ARG A 7 -21.13 -0.79 6.05
C ARG A 7 -21.15 -0.55 7.56
N ASP A 8 -21.01 -1.60 8.37
CA ASP A 8 -20.99 -1.48 9.83
C ASP A 8 -19.79 -0.65 10.32
N ALA A 9 -18.64 -0.77 9.65
CA ALA A 9 -17.47 0.05 9.93
C ALA A 9 -17.70 1.54 9.60
N LEU A 10 -18.36 1.80 8.48
CA LEU A 10 -18.64 3.15 7.99
C LEU A 10 -19.66 3.85 8.90
N VAL A 11 -20.67 3.11 9.40
CA VAL A 11 -21.61 3.60 10.42
C VAL A 11 -20.91 3.89 11.74
N THR A 12 -19.91 3.10 12.13
CA THR A 12 -19.19 3.30 13.39
C THR A 12 -18.21 4.49 13.32
N GLN A 13 -17.60 4.74 12.16
CA GLN A 13 -16.52 5.74 11.97
C GLN A 13 -16.91 6.92 11.06
N TRP A 14 -18.22 7.16 10.87
CA TRP A 14 -18.73 8.19 9.95
C TRP A 14 -18.20 9.60 10.24
N ARG A 15 -17.96 9.93 11.53
CA ARG A 15 -17.43 11.24 11.94
C ARG A 15 -16.04 11.50 11.40
N ALA A 16 -15.14 10.52 11.49
CA ALA A 16 -13.79 10.64 10.95
C ALA A 16 -13.81 10.79 9.42
N VAL A 17 -14.67 10.02 8.75
CA VAL A 17 -14.87 10.12 7.28
C VAL A 17 -15.39 11.51 6.90
N ALA A 18 -16.42 12.01 7.58
CA ALA A 18 -17.00 13.32 7.31
C ALA A 18 -16.00 14.46 7.52
N ILE A 19 -15.22 14.42 8.61
CA ILE A 19 -14.15 15.40 8.87
C ILE A 19 -13.09 15.36 7.76
N CYS A 20 -12.67 14.16 7.34
CA CYS A 20 -11.69 14.02 6.25
C CYS A 20 -12.23 14.58 4.92
N ILE A 21 -13.51 14.33 4.59
CA ILE A 21 -14.14 14.91 3.40
C ILE A 21 -14.15 16.44 3.47
N LEU A 22 -14.54 17.02 4.60
CA LEU A 22 -14.56 18.47 4.79
C LEU A 22 -13.15 19.08 4.73
N VAL A 23 -12.14 18.42 5.29
CA VAL A 23 -10.74 18.89 5.20
C VAL A 23 -10.19 18.79 3.78
N SER A 24 -10.67 17.83 2.99
CA SER A 24 -10.31 17.70 1.56
C SER A 24 -10.79 18.89 0.72
N ILE A 25 -11.64 19.77 1.24
CA ILE A 25 -12.03 21.05 0.60
C ILE A 25 -10.82 21.95 0.35
N GLY A 26 -9.76 21.84 1.17
CA GLY A 26 -8.50 22.55 0.86
C GLY A 26 -7.94 22.18 -0.52
N ALA A 27 -8.14 20.94 -0.98
CA ALA A 27 -7.70 20.51 -2.30
C ALA A 27 -8.54 21.12 -3.43
N PHE A 28 -9.81 21.46 -3.17
CA PHE A 28 -10.61 22.21 -4.14
C PHE A 28 -10.06 23.63 -4.34
N GLN A 29 -9.59 24.30 -3.28
CA GLN A 29 -8.97 25.62 -3.40
C GLN A 29 -7.76 25.58 -4.36
N PHE A 30 -6.91 24.55 -4.22
CA PHE A 30 -5.79 24.33 -5.13
C PHE A 30 -6.27 24.15 -6.58
N GLY A 31 -7.17 23.19 -6.82
CA GLY A 31 -7.68 22.94 -8.18
C GLY A 31 -8.40 24.13 -8.79
N TYR A 32 -9.19 24.86 -8.00
CA TYR A 32 -9.89 26.05 -8.45
C TYR A 32 -8.91 27.11 -8.94
N ASP A 33 -7.89 27.43 -8.13
CA ASP A 33 -6.91 28.46 -8.47
C ASP A 33 -6.06 28.13 -9.70
N SER A 34 -5.75 26.85 -9.89
CA SER A 34 -5.04 26.38 -11.07
C SER A 34 -5.81 26.57 -12.39
N SER A 35 -7.14 26.70 -12.34
CA SER A 35 -8.01 26.73 -13.53
C SER A 35 -8.61 28.10 -13.81
N TYR A 36 -9.18 28.78 -12.79
CA TYR A 36 -9.94 30.03 -13.05
C TYR A 36 -9.05 31.12 -13.63
N PHE A 37 -7.77 31.14 -13.26
CA PHE A 37 -6.88 32.18 -13.74
C PHE A 37 -6.63 32.08 -15.25
N SER A 38 -6.67 30.86 -15.81
CA SER A 38 -6.57 30.65 -17.27
C SER A 38 -7.71 31.31 -18.03
N GLY A 39 -8.94 31.24 -17.50
CA GLY A 39 -10.09 31.89 -18.12
C GLY A 39 -10.03 33.41 -18.00
N ILE A 40 -9.62 33.94 -16.85
CA ILE A 40 -9.48 35.39 -16.63
C ILE A 40 -8.53 36.04 -17.63
N LEU A 41 -7.42 35.38 -17.97
CA LEU A 41 -6.45 35.90 -18.95
C LEU A 41 -7.06 36.13 -20.34
N ALA A 42 -8.12 35.42 -20.68
CA ALA A 42 -8.83 35.55 -21.96
C ALA A 42 -10.07 36.47 -21.89
N MET A 43 -10.36 37.10 -20.75
CA MET A 43 -11.52 37.99 -20.59
C MET A 43 -11.19 39.43 -20.99
N GLU A 44 -12.04 40.03 -21.83
CA GLU A 44 -11.85 41.37 -22.38
C GLU A 44 -11.68 42.46 -21.30
N PRO A 45 -12.51 42.56 -20.22
CA PRO A 45 -12.31 43.59 -19.21
C PRO A 45 -11.00 43.44 -18.40
N PHE A 46 -10.42 42.24 -18.34
CA PHE A 46 -9.11 42.05 -17.72
C PHE A 46 -7.98 42.56 -18.63
N LEU A 47 -8.10 42.25 -19.93
CA LEU A 47 -7.17 42.71 -20.97
C LEU A 47 -7.18 44.24 -21.12
N GLU A 48 -8.33 44.90 -20.95
CA GLU A 48 -8.43 46.37 -21.00
C GLU A 48 -7.70 47.08 -19.86
N ILE A 49 -7.69 46.52 -18.65
CA ILE A 49 -7.04 47.14 -17.47
C ILE A 49 -5.53 46.89 -17.48
N TYR A 50 -5.12 45.67 -17.78
CA TYR A 50 -3.75 45.20 -17.57
C TYR A 50 -2.96 45.01 -18.87
N GLY A 51 -3.64 44.92 -20.01
CA GLY A 51 -3.04 44.74 -21.33
C GLY A 51 -2.80 46.06 -22.06
N HIS A 52 -2.49 45.95 -23.34
CA HIS A 52 -2.32 47.07 -24.26
C HIS A 52 -3.03 46.77 -25.57
N TYR A 53 -3.47 47.82 -26.27
CA TYR A 53 -4.19 47.67 -27.53
C TYR A 53 -3.20 47.37 -28.66
N ASP A 54 -3.31 46.19 -29.28
CA ASP A 54 -2.51 45.82 -30.44
C ASP A 54 -3.24 46.19 -31.73
N THR A 55 -2.74 47.23 -32.40
CA THR A 55 -3.25 47.70 -33.69
C THR A 55 -3.18 46.65 -34.82
N ALA A 56 -2.34 45.61 -34.70
CA ALA A 56 -2.25 44.54 -35.71
C ALA A 56 -3.37 43.50 -35.57
N GLN A 57 -3.84 43.23 -34.34
CA GLN A 57 -4.91 42.26 -34.07
C GLN A 57 -6.28 42.92 -33.85
N GLY A 58 -6.31 44.24 -33.61
CA GLY A 58 -7.54 44.99 -33.34
C GLY A 58 -8.15 44.72 -31.96
N SER A 59 -7.39 44.12 -31.05
CA SER A 59 -7.84 43.69 -29.71
C SER A 59 -6.82 44.08 -28.63
N TYR A 60 -7.26 44.07 -27.37
CA TYR A 60 -6.34 44.19 -26.23
C TYR A 60 -5.62 42.86 -25.99
N VAL A 61 -4.30 42.92 -25.85
CA VAL A 61 -3.46 41.74 -25.60
C VAL A 61 -2.53 41.98 -24.42
N LEU A 62 -2.21 40.91 -23.69
CA LEU A 62 -1.17 40.92 -22.67
C LEU A 62 0.19 40.71 -23.33
N SER A 63 1.18 41.51 -22.95
CA SER A 63 2.58 41.20 -23.31
C SER A 63 3.03 39.91 -22.64
N SER A 64 3.92 39.13 -23.26
CA SER A 64 4.46 37.89 -22.67
C SER A 64 5.06 38.10 -21.29
N ARG A 65 5.68 39.27 -21.05
CA ARG A 65 6.25 39.60 -19.75
C ARG A 65 5.18 39.72 -18.67
N LEU A 66 4.07 40.41 -18.93
CA LEU A 66 2.99 40.58 -17.97
C LEU A 66 2.23 39.27 -17.76
N GLU A 67 1.89 38.59 -18.85
CA GLU A 67 1.20 37.30 -18.80
C GLU A 67 2.00 36.28 -17.98
N SER A 68 3.31 36.16 -18.25
CA SER A 68 4.22 35.28 -17.52
C SER A 68 4.28 35.61 -16.03
N ILE A 69 4.48 36.89 -15.67
CA ILE A 69 4.62 37.28 -14.26
C ILE A 69 3.33 37.04 -13.49
N VAL A 70 2.19 37.50 -14.02
CA VAL A 70 0.92 37.43 -13.30
C VAL A 70 0.48 35.97 -13.14
N THR A 71 0.67 35.14 -14.16
CA THR A 71 0.28 33.73 -14.08
C THR A 71 1.23 32.92 -13.21
N SER A 72 2.54 33.12 -13.32
CA SER A 72 3.54 32.26 -12.63
C SER A 72 3.84 32.67 -11.19
N ILE A 73 3.61 33.91 -10.76
CA ILE A 73 4.03 34.37 -9.41
C ILE A 73 3.40 33.56 -8.27
N ILE A 74 2.19 33.03 -8.49
CA ILE A 74 1.52 32.18 -7.51
C ILE A 74 2.36 30.94 -7.16
N ASN A 75 3.03 30.35 -8.15
CA ASN A 75 3.89 29.18 -7.99
C ASN A 75 5.12 29.47 -7.11
N VAL A 76 5.61 30.72 -7.10
CA VAL A 76 6.67 31.16 -6.17
C VAL A 76 6.13 31.15 -4.73
N GLY A 77 4.90 31.62 -4.54
CA GLY A 77 4.20 31.53 -3.26
C GLY A 77 4.06 30.08 -2.82
N GLU A 78 3.60 29.20 -3.70
CA GLU A 78 3.40 27.77 -3.42
C GLU A 78 4.70 27.06 -3.06
N LEU A 79 5.80 27.39 -3.74
CA LEU A 79 7.15 26.92 -3.38
C LEU A 79 7.52 27.30 -1.94
N LEU A 80 7.35 28.58 -1.57
CA LEU A 80 7.66 29.07 -0.23
C LEU A 80 6.72 28.46 0.83
N GLY A 81 5.44 28.29 0.50
CA GLY A 81 4.44 27.63 1.33
C GLY A 81 4.78 26.16 1.58
N ALA A 82 5.18 25.43 0.54
CA ALA A 82 5.57 24.03 0.63
C ALA A 82 6.87 23.84 1.44
N LEU A 83 7.88 24.69 1.24
CA LEU A 83 9.14 24.65 2.01
C LEU A 83 8.90 24.94 3.50
N SER A 84 8.07 25.95 3.79
CA SER A 84 7.74 26.33 5.17
C SER A 84 6.76 25.37 5.84
N SER A 85 6.04 24.54 5.07
CA SER A 85 5.02 23.63 5.58
C SER A 85 5.57 22.68 6.65
N TYR A 86 6.81 22.18 6.53
CA TYR A 86 7.42 21.34 7.55
C TYR A 86 7.54 22.08 8.90
N LEU A 87 8.03 23.32 8.89
CA LEU A 87 8.21 24.13 10.10
C LEU A 87 6.85 24.49 10.72
N VAL A 88 5.92 24.91 9.88
CA VAL A 88 4.55 25.26 10.29
C VAL A 88 3.85 24.05 10.89
N GLY A 89 3.92 22.89 10.24
CA GLY A 89 3.27 21.66 10.69
C GLY A 89 3.89 21.07 11.95
N ASP A 90 5.20 21.25 12.16
CA ASP A 90 5.86 20.81 13.39
C ASP A 90 5.52 21.72 14.58
N PHE A 91 5.47 23.05 14.37
CA PHE A 91 5.22 24.02 15.44
C PHE A 91 3.73 24.20 15.77
N LEU A 92 2.89 24.44 14.76
CA LEU A 92 1.47 24.72 14.94
C LEU A 92 0.57 23.48 14.86
N GLY A 93 1.11 22.34 14.45
CA GLY A 93 0.31 21.16 14.13
C GLY A 93 -0.36 21.26 12.75
N ARG A 94 -1.11 20.22 12.39
CA ARG A 94 -1.68 20.05 11.05
C ARG A 94 -2.94 20.92 10.92
N ARG A 95 -3.79 20.91 11.96
CA ARG A 95 -4.97 21.78 12.07
C ARG A 95 -4.58 23.26 12.14
N GLY A 96 -3.56 23.59 12.93
CA GLY A 96 -3.03 24.97 13.02
C GLY A 96 -2.46 25.47 11.70
N GLY A 97 -1.70 24.63 10.98
CA GLY A 97 -1.16 24.96 9.66
C GLY A 97 -2.26 25.21 8.61
N LEU A 98 -3.32 24.40 8.59
CA LEU A 98 -4.46 24.62 7.69
C LEU A 98 -5.22 25.91 8.02
N PHE A 99 -5.35 26.26 9.30
CA PHE A 99 -5.99 27.52 9.70
C PHE A 99 -5.17 28.73 9.23
N LEU A 100 -3.85 28.71 9.43
CA LEU A 100 -2.94 29.75 8.92
C LEU A 100 -3.08 29.90 7.40
N ALA A 101 -3.11 28.78 6.67
CA ALA A 101 -3.30 28.81 5.22
C ALA A 101 -4.64 29.46 4.83
N MET A 102 -5.75 29.10 5.47
CA MET A 102 -7.05 29.71 5.17
C MET A 102 -7.08 31.23 5.43
N VAL A 103 -6.41 31.71 6.48
CA VAL A 103 -6.26 33.16 6.72
C VAL A 103 -5.48 33.81 5.58
N ALA A 104 -4.39 33.19 5.13
CA ALA A 104 -3.63 33.68 3.98
C ALA A 104 -4.45 33.65 2.67
N VAL A 105 -5.30 32.63 2.43
CA VAL A 105 -6.25 32.62 1.30
C VAL A 105 -7.15 33.85 1.34
N VAL A 106 -7.79 34.13 2.49
CA VAL A 106 -8.69 35.28 2.63
C VAL A 106 -7.97 36.60 2.31
N ILE A 107 -6.77 36.81 2.86
CA ILE A 107 -5.97 38.01 2.61
C ILE A 107 -5.59 38.11 1.13
N GLY A 108 -5.09 37.02 0.54
CA GLY A 108 -4.68 36.96 -0.86
C GLY A 108 -5.83 37.26 -1.82
N VAL A 109 -7.02 36.72 -1.55
CA VAL A 109 -8.22 36.97 -2.36
C VAL A 109 -8.70 38.42 -2.23
N ILE A 110 -8.72 38.99 -1.02
CA ILE A 110 -9.09 40.41 -0.81
C ILE A 110 -8.17 41.33 -1.63
N PHE A 111 -6.87 41.04 -1.65
CA PHE A 111 -5.89 41.82 -2.41
C PHE A 111 -6.13 41.70 -3.92
N GLN A 112 -6.38 40.48 -4.44
CA GLN A 112 -6.66 40.28 -5.86
C GLN A 112 -7.95 40.97 -6.31
N VAL A 113 -9.04 40.81 -5.56
CA VAL A 113 -10.36 41.40 -5.89
C VAL A 113 -10.31 42.93 -5.84
N SER A 114 -9.52 43.49 -4.92
CA SER A 114 -9.35 44.94 -4.76
C SER A 114 -8.28 45.53 -5.68
N ALA A 115 -7.59 44.71 -6.48
CA ALA A 115 -6.51 45.15 -7.34
C ALA A 115 -7.03 46.00 -8.51
N ASN A 116 -6.61 47.27 -8.51
CA ASN A 116 -6.67 48.17 -9.66
C ASN A 116 -5.26 48.46 -10.22
N ASN A 117 -4.23 47.84 -9.66
CA ASN A 117 -2.86 47.97 -10.11
C ASN A 117 -2.17 46.60 -10.07
N LEU A 118 -1.15 46.45 -10.91
CA LEU A 118 -0.43 45.19 -11.08
C LEU A 118 0.26 44.72 -9.79
N GLY A 119 0.83 45.63 -9.01
CA GLY A 119 1.56 45.30 -7.78
C GLY A 119 0.67 44.63 -6.73
N LEU A 120 -0.56 45.12 -6.55
CA LEU A 120 -1.50 44.54 -5.61
C LEU A 120 -2.00 43.17 -6.09
N LEU A 121 -2.24 43.01 -7.40
CA LEU A 121 -2.60 41.71 -7.99
C LEU A 121 -1.49 40.68 -7.76
N ILE A 122 -0.24 41.03 -8.08
CA ILE A 122 0.94 40.17 -7.86
C ILE A 122 1.10 39.80 -6.39
N THR A 123 0.95 40.77 -5.48
CA THR A 123 1.06 40.54 -4.03
C THR A 123 -0.04 39.60 -3.54
N GLY A 124 -1.27 39.81 -3.99
CA GLY A 124 -2.40 38.94 -3.64
C GLY A 124 -2.20 37.51 -4.12
N ARG A 125 -1.69 37.33 -5.36
CA ARG A 125 -1.35 36.01 -5.92
C ARG A 125 -0.21 35.32 -5.17
N LEU A 126 0.82 36.06 -4.77
CA LEU A 126 1.93 35.51 -3.99
C LEU A 126 1.46 34.99 -2.61
N ILE A 127 0.63 35.76 -1.90
CA ILE A 127 0.07 35.37 -0.60
C ILE A 127 -0.87 34.17 -0.76
N LEU A 128 -1.71 34.17 -1.80
CA LEU A 128 -2.58 33.05 -2.09
C LEU A 128 -1.78 31.78 -2.38
N GLY A 129 -0.73 31.88 -3.19
CA GLY A 129 0.18 30.77 -3.47
C GLY A 129 0.83 30.21 -2.21
N PHE A 130 1.30 31.09 -1.31
CA PHE A 130 1.82 30.66 -0.01
C PHE A 130 0.83 29.80 0.78
N ALA A 131 -0.45 30.17 0.76
CA ALA A 131 -1.51 29.37 1.36
C ALA A 131 -1.69 28.01 0.68
N VAL A 132 -1.77 27.99 -0.65
CA VAL A 132 -1.93 26.76 -1.44
C VAL A 132 -0.75 25.80 -1.25
N GLY A 133 0.48 26.32 -1.18
CA GLY A 133 1.68 25.55 -0.85
C GLY A 133 1.57 24.84 0.50
N ILE A 134 1.09 25.52 1.55
CA ILE A 134 0.86 24.89 2.86
C ILE A 134 -0.25 23.83 2.77
N ILE A 135 -1.37 24.14 2.10
CA ILE A 135 -2.50 23.21 1.91
C ILE A 135 -2.04 21.93 1.21
N SER A 136 -1.19 22.04 0.19
CA SER A 136 -0.71 20.91 -0.61
C SER A 136 0.06 19.86 0.20
N CYS A 137 0.67 20.27 1.32
CA CYS A 137 1.35 19.38 2.25
C CYS A 137 0.46 18.98 3.43
N MET A 138 -0.28 19.93 4.01
CA MET A 138 -1.02 19.73 5.27
C MET A 138 -2.26 18.86 5.10
N VAL A 139 -3.03 19.02 4.01
CA VAL A 139 -4.23 18.22 3.78
C VAL A 139 -3.90 16.73 3.67
N PRO A 140 -2.98 16.25 2.80
CA PRO A 140 -2.69 14.83 2.72
C PRO A 140 -2.10 14.27 4.02
N LEU A 141 -1.31 15.05 4.76
CA LEU A 141 -0.81 14.65 6.08
C LEU A 141 -1.95 14.51 7.10
N TYR A 142 -2.88 15.46 7.14
CA TYR A 142 -4.04 15.41 8.03
C TYR A 142 -4.93 14.21 7.71
N LEU A 143 -5.18 13.94 6.41
CA LEU A 143 -5.96 12.79 5.97
C LEU A 143 -5.26 11.48 6.36
N ALA A 144 -3.94 11.37 6.19
CA ALA A 144 -3.19 10.18 6.58
C ALA A 144 -3.25 9.92 8.10
N ASP A 145 -3.16 10.99 8.91
CA ASP A 145 -3.14 10.91 10.38
C ASP A 145 -4.52 10.65 10.99
N CYS A 146 -5.59 11.19 10.41
CA CYS A 146 -6.94 11.17 10.97
C CYS A 146 -7.86 10.14 10.30
N ALA A 147 -7.53 9.66 9.09
CA ALA A 147 -8.39 8.71 8.40
C ALA A 147 -8.37 7.34 9.08
N PRO A 148 -9.55 6.68 9.19
CA PRO A 148 -9.62 5.33 9.71
C PRO A 148 -8.78 4.37 8.88
N THR A 149 -8.08 3.45 9.53
CA THR A 149 -7.15 2.51 8.86
C THR A 149 -7.79 1.75 7.69
N ARG A 150 -9.10 1.46 7.77
CA ARG A 150 -9.86 0.75 6.72
C ARG A 150 -10.11 1.59 5.45
N PHE A 151 -10.21 2.91 5.59
CA PHE A 151 -10.59 3.83 4.50
C PHE A 151 -9.48 4.84 4.16
N ARG A 152 -8.32 4.76 4.83
CA ARG A 152 -7.21 5.72 4.69
C ARG A 152 -6.79 5.90 3.23
N GLY A 153 -6.62 4.81 2.47
CA GLY A 153 -6.28 4.89 1.05
C GLY A 153 -7.31 5.71 0.26
N ALA A 154 -8.58 5.33 0.33
CA ALA A 154 -9.67 6.03 -0.36
C ALA A 154 -9.80 7.50 0.04
N LEU A 155 -9.66 7.83 1.33
CA LEU A 155 -9.75 9.21 1.82
C LEU A 155 -8.53 10.05 1.43
N VAL A 156 -7.34 9.45 1.37
CA VAL A 156 -6.16 10.13 0.86
C VAL A 156 -6.29 10.35 -0.66
N SER A 157 -6.82 9.38 -1.41
CA SER A 157 -7.11 9.52 -2.84
C SER A 157 -8.17 10.57 -3.15
N LEU A 158 -9.10 10.83 -2.23
CA LEU A 158 -10.10 11.89 -2.35
C LEU A 158 -9.44 13.26 -2.57
N TYR A 159 -8.27 13.50 -1.98
CA TYR A 159 -7.49 14.73 -2.19
C TYR A 159 -7.30 15.05 -3.68
N GLN A 160 -6.87 14.07 -4.48
CA GLN A 160 -6.64 14.26 -5.92
C GLN A 160 -7.95 14.47 -6.69
N GLN A 161 -9.02 13.79 -6.28
CA GLN A 161 -10.34 13.95 -6.88
C GLN A 161 -10.90 15.36 -6.64
N CYS A 162 -10.69 15.89 -5.43
CA CYS A 162 -11.06 17.25 -5.07
C CYS A 162 -10.30 18.31 -5.87
N ILE A 163 -9.02 18.09 -6.20
CA ILE A 163 -8.28 18.96 -7.14
C ILE A 163 -8.95 18.95 -8.52
N GLY A 164 -9.26 17.77 -9.05
CA GLY A 164 -9.94 17.63 -10.34
C GLY A 164 -11.30 18.34 -10.39
N LEU A 165 -12.10 18.22 -9.33
CA LEU A 165 -13.37 18.96 -9.20
C LEU A 165 -13.14 20.47 -9.05
N GLY A 166 -12.10 20.89 -8.33
CA GLY A 166 -11.70 22.29 -8.24
C GLY A 166 -11.41 22.90 -9.61
N LEU A 167 -10.61 22.20 -10.44
CA LEU A 167 -10.29 22.63 -11.81
C LEU A 167 -11.56 22.82 -12.65
N LEU A 168 -12.50 21.88 -12.55
CA LEU A 168 -13.78 21.94 -13.25
C LEU A 168 -14.66 23.11 -12.75
N LEU A 169 -14.75 23.31 -11.44
CA LEU A 169 -15.51 24.43 -10.86
C LEU A 169 -14.92 25.78 -11.27
N GLY A 170 -13.60 25.92 -11.30
CA GLY A 170 -12.92 27.14 -11.76
C GLY A 170 -13.38 27.56 -13.15
N ILE A 171 -13.25 26.66 -14.12
CA ILE A 171 -13.62 26.98 -15.50
C ILE A 171 -15.13 27.15 -15.70
N ILE A 172 -15.99 26.49 -14.89
CA ILE A 172 -17.44 26.68 -14.96
C ILE A 172 -17.81 28.10 -14.52
N VAL A 173 -17.17 28.61 -13.46
CA VAL A 173 -17.38 29.98 -12.99
C VAL A 173 -16.90 30.98 -14.05
N ASP A 174 -15.74 30.74 -14.66
CA ASP A 174 -15.25 31.57 -15.77
C ASP A 174 -16.20 31.54 -16.98
N TYR A 175 -16.64 30.34 -17.39
CA TYR A 175 -17.59 30.18 -18.49
C TYR A 175 -18.90 30.94 -18.24
N SER A 176 -19.33 31.01 -16.97
CA SER A 176 -20.55 31.72 -16.56
C SER A 176 -20.36 33.24 -16.51
N THR A 177 -19.12 33.72 -16.39
CA THR A 177 -18.79 35.14 -16.20
C THR A 177 -18.14 35.78 -17.42
N LYS A 178 -17.67 34.99 -18.40
CA LYS A 178 -16.95 35.46 -19.60
C LYS A 178 -17.69 36.51 -20.44
N ASN A 179 -19.03 36.44 -20.52
CA ASN A 179 -19.84 37.32 -21.37
C ASN A 179 -20.17 38.67 -20.69
N ARG A 180 -19.61 38.92 -19.51
CA ARG A 180 -19.85 40.13 -18.75
C ARG A 180 -18.92 41.23 -19.24
N ALA A 181 -19.49 42.39 -19.56
CA ALA A 181 -18.73 43.58 -19.96
C ALA A 181 -18.21 44.40 -18.77
N ASP A 182 -18.65 44.11 -17.54
CA ASP A 182 -18.18 44.79 -16.32
C ASP A 182 -16.98 44.09 -15.69
N TYR A 183 -16.31 44.79 -14.75
CA TYR A 183 -15.22 44.22 -13.94
C TYR A 183 -15.62 42.98 -13.13
N GLY A 184 -16.93 42.69 -13.02
CA GLY A 184 -17.43 41.44 -12.48
C GLY A 184 -16.99 40.20 -13.25
N SER A 185 -16.62 40.30 -14.53
CA SER A 185 -16.12 39.19 -15.34
C SER A 185 -14.98 38.41 -14.66
N PHE A 186 -13.93 39.10 -14.20
CA PHE A 186 -12.78 38.48 -13.55
C PHE A 186 -12.81 38.59 -12.01
N ARG A 187 -13.49 39.58 -11.43
CA ARG A 187 -13.58 39.73 -9.96
C ARG A 187 -14.49 38.69 -9.31
N ILE A 188 -15.54 38.23 -10.00
CA ILE A 188 -16.44 37.19 -9.46
C ILE A 188 -15.68 35.87 -9.30
N PRO A 189 -15.00 35.32 -10.33
CA PRO A 189 -14.18 34.12 -10.16
C PRO A 189 -13.14 34.27 -9.05
N MET A 190 -12.45 35.41 -8.98
CA MET A 190 -11.50 35.67 -7.88
C MET A 190 -12.18 35.61 -6.50
N THR A 191 -13.38 36.17 -6.35
CA THR A 191 -14.11 36.23 -5.07
C THR A 191 -14.68 34.88 -4.64
N VAL A 192 -15.11 34.04 -5.59
CA VAL A 192 -15.71 32.71 -5.30
C VAL A 192 -14.76 31.84 -4.48
N GLN A 193 -13.45 32.03 -4.59
CA GLN A 193 -12.44 31.37 -3.75
C GLN A 193 -12.70 31.50 -2.24
N LEU A 194 -13.37 32.55 -1.78
CA LEU A 194 -13.72 32.71 -0.36
C LEU A 194 -14.69 31.64 0.15
N ILE A 195 -15.35 30.87 -0.73
CA ILE A 195 -16.19 29.75 -0.31
C ILE A 195 -15.40 28.66 0.44
N PHE A 196 -14.14 28.45 0.05
CA PHE A 196 -13.29 27.41 0.64
C PHE A 196 -12.92 27.70 2.10
N PRO A 197 -12.39 28.89 2.47
CA PRO A 197 -12.20 29.24 3.86
C PRO A 197 -13.52 29.35 4.65
N ILE A 198 -14.63 29.78 4.03
CA ILE A 198 -15.95 29.80 4.69
C ILE A 198 -16.37 28.40 5.17
N ILE A 199 -16.03 27.34 4.43
CA ILE A 199 -16.36 25.96 4.84
C ILE A 199 -15.26 25.37 5.74
N LEU A 200 -13.99 25.59 5.37
CA LEU A 200 -12.88 24.92 6.05
C LEU A 200 -12.57 25.54 7.41
N VAL A 201 -12.64 26.87 7.59
CA VAL A 201 -12.33 27.51 8.88
C VAL A 201 -13.30 27.05 9.99
N PRO A 202 -14.63 27.07 9.82
CA PRO A 202 -15.55 26.52 10.82
C PRO A 202 -15.32 25.03 11.07
N THR A 203 -15.03 24.26 10.03
CA THR A 203 -14.68 22.83 10.17
C THR A 203 -13.46 22.67 11.08
N LEU A 204 -12.40 23.46 10.84
CA LEU A 204 -11.19 23.43 11.65
C LEU A 204 -11.46 23.89 13.07
N LEU A 205 -12.26 24.94 13.30
CA LEU A 205 -12.50 25.46 14.65
C LEU A 205 -13.39 24.54 15.50
N PHE A 206 -14.46 24.02 14.90
CA PHE A 206 -15.54 23.38 15.65
C PHE A 206 -15.59 21.87 15.52
N LEU A 207 -15.11 21.27 14.43
CA LEU A 207 -15.28 19.82 14.15
C LEU A 207 -13.96 19.04 14.20
N ALA A 208 -12.96 19.49 13.44
CA ALA A 208 -11.72 18.78 13.21
C ALA A 208 -10.80 18.79 14.46
N PRO A 209 -10.43 17.63 15.03
CA PRO A 209 -9.38 17.59 16.03
C PRO A 209 -8.00 17.82 15.40
N GLU A 210 -7.00 18.11 16.22
CA GLU A 210 -5.61 18.09 15.76
C GLU A 210 -5.17 16.64 15.51
N SER A 211 -4.16 16.46 14.64
CA SER A 211 -3.57 15.15 14.31
C SER A 211 -3.20 14.38 15.59
N PRO A 212 -3.80 13.20 15.83
CA PRO A 212 -3.45 12.36 16.97
C PRO A 212 -1.96 11.99 16.99
N ARG A 213 -1.39 11.72 15.81
CA ARG A 213 0.02 11.39 15.64
C ARG A 213 0.91 12.54 16.09
N TRP A 214 0.64 13.77 15.63
CA TRP A 214 1.40 14.94 16.04
C TRP A 214 1.33 15.19 17.55
N LEU A 215 0.14 15.00 18.15
CA LEU A 215 -0.03 15.15 19.60
C LEU A 215 0.81 14.13 20.37
N VAL A 216 0.95 12.90 19.87
CA VAL A 216 1.87 11.90 20.45
C VAL A 216 3.34 12.29 20.25
N GLU A 217 3.73 12.77 19.06
CA GLU A 217 5.09 13.27 18.77
C GLU A 217 5.49 14.44 19.70
N LYS A 218 4.54 15.26 20.13
CA LYS A 218 4.77 16.36 21.10
C LYS A 218 4.62 15.95 22.56
N GLY A 219 4.47 14.66 22.87
CA GLY A 219 4.27 14.14 24.23
C GLY A 219 2.90 14.48 24.86
N LYS A 220 1.95 15.01 24.09
CA LYS A 220 0.61 15.43 24.55
C LYS A 220 -0.39 14.26 24.52
N HIS A 221 -0.08 13.17 25.20
CA HIS A 221 -0.85 11.91 25.13
C HIS A 221 -2.33 12.05 25.54
N ALA A 222 -2.65 12.88 26.53
CA ALA A 222 -4.04 13.10 26.96
C ALA A 222 -4.88 13.76 25.85
N GLN A 223 -4.31 14.75 25.15
CA GLN A 223 -4.96 15.41 24.02
C GLN A 223 -5.07 14.47 22.81
N ALA A 224 -4.06 13.64 22.56
CA ALA A 224 -4.11 12.63 21.50
C ALA A 224 -5.26 11.64 21.72
N ARG A 225 -5.46 11.18 22.96
CA ARG A 225 -6.58 10.31 23.32
C ARG A 225 -7.92 11.00 23.11
N ALA A 226 -8.05 12.28 23.47
CA ALA A 226 -9.28 13.05 23.23
C ALA A 226 -9.55 13.25 21.73
N ALA A 227 -8.51 13.48 20.92
CA ALA A 227 -8.61 13.58 19.46
C ALA A 227 -9.09 12.25 18.83
N LEU A 228 -8.49 11.12 19.23
CA LEU A 228 -8.93 9.79 18.78
C LEU A 228 -10.35 9.47 19.23
N ALA A 229 -10.74 9.84 20.45
CA ALA A 229 -12.10 9.65 20.93
C ALA A 229 -13.09 10.43 20.07
N ARG A 230 -12.75 11.67 19.68
CA ARG A 230 -13.59 12.47 18.79
C ARG A 230 -13.74 11.85 17.40
N LEU A 231 -12.67 11.29 16.83
CA LEU A 231 -12.67 10.63 15.52
C LEU A 231 -13.44 9.29 15.54
N ASN A 232 -13.25 8.49 16.59
CA ASN A 232 -13.81 7.14 16.73
C ASN A 232 -15.14 7.08 17.50
N ASN A 233 -15.90 8.18 17.51
CA ASN A 233 -17.21 8.28 18.19
C ASN A 233 -17.19 7.82 19.66
N ASN A 234 -16.11 8.14 20.38
CA ASN A 234 -15.82 7.79 21.76
C ASN A 234 -15.78 6.28 22.07
N ASN A 235 -15.54 5.41 21.08
CA ASN A 235 -15.35 3.98 21.33
C ASN A 235 -14.00 3.72 22.06
N PRO A 236 -14.00 3.28 23.34
CA PRO A 236 -12.78 3.14 24.13
C PRO A 236 -11.79 2.12 23.55
N ASP A 237 -12.29 1.01 23.01
CA ASP A 237 -11.46 -0.07 22.49
C ASP A 237 -10.72 0.34 21.21
N SER A 238 -11.41 1.06 20.32
CA SER A 238 -10.81 1.61 19.09
C SER A 238 -9.74 2.65 19.43
N VAL A 239 -10.05 3.53 20.38
CA VAL A 239 -9.13 4.58 20.83
C VAL A 239 -7.86 4.00 21.45
N ASN A 240 -8.00 3.01 22.35
CA ASN A 240 -6.84 2.39 22.99
C ASN A 240 -5.95 1.65 21.98
N ARG A 241 -6.56 0.93 21.04
CA ARG A 241 -5.83 0.20 20.00
C ARG A 241 -5.07 1.14 19.07
N GLU A 242 -5.72 2.20 18.58
CA GLU A 242 -5.07 3.20 17.71
C GLU A 242 -4.00 4.01 18.46
N MET A 243 -4.25 4.38 19.72
CA MET A 243 -3.27 5.07 20.55
C MET A 243 -2.01 4.23 20.73
N SER A 244 -2.16 2.94 21.05
CA SER A 244 -1.02 2.02 21.22
C SER A 244 -0.24 1.83 19.92
N ALA A 245 -0.92 1.73 18.78
CA ALA A 245 -0.27 1.63 17.47
C ALA A 245 0.54 2.90 17.13
N ILE A 246 -0.03 4.09 17.35
CA ILE A 246 0.64 5.37 17.11
C ILE A 246 1.85 5.52 18.05
N GLN A 247 1.70 5.22 19.34
CA GLN A 247 2.81 5.30 20.31
C GLN A 247 3.95 4.34 19.94
N SER A 248 3.62 3.12 19.48
CA SER A 248 4.62 2.16 19.04
C SER A 248 5.38 2.65 17.81
N ALA A 249 4.68 3.21 16.82
CA ALA A 249 5.29 3.77 15.62
C ALA A 249 6.20 4.96 15.93
N VAL A 250 5.71 5.93 16.72
CA VAL A 250 6.50 7.12 17.13
C VAL A 250 7.70 6.69 17.98
N GLY A 251 7.55 5.72 18.88
CA GLY A 251 8.65 5.22 19.70
C GLY A 251 9.75 4.50 18.89
N LEU A 252 9.40 3.83 17.78
CA LEU A 252 10.38 3.29 16.85
C LEU A 252 11.14 4.40 16.10
N GLU A 253 10.45 5.48 15.71
CA GLU A 253 11.04 6.65 15.05
C GLU A 253 11.94 7.48 16.00
N GLU A 254 11.64 7.51 17.30
CA GLU A 254 12.48 8.19 18.30
C GLU A 254 13.85 7.50 18.50
N ARG A 255 13.92 6.17 18.31
CA ARG A 255 15.17 5.39 18.44
C ARG A 255 16.19 5.73 17.34
N ASP A 256 15.73 6.15 16.15
CA ASP A 256 16.60 6.66 15.08
C ASP A 256 17.00 8.11 15.38
N LYS A 257 18.21 8.32 15.95
CA LYS A 257 18.66 9.62 16.50
C LYS A 257 19.02 10.70 15.47
N THR A 258 19.01 10.45 14.16
CA THR A 258 19.51 11.38 13.13
C THR A 258 18.42 11.78 12.14
N ALA A 259 17.82 12.96 12.33
CA ALA A 259 16.93 13.56 11.33
C ALA A 259 17.36 15.02 11.08
N SER A 260 18.13 15.23 10.02
CA SER A 260 18.63 16.54 9.61
C SER A 260 18.34 16.82 8.13
N TRP A 261 18.13 18.09 7.78
CA TRP A 261 18.06 18.52 6.38
C TRP A 261 19.34 18.18 5.61
N LEU A 262 20.49 18.18 6.29
CA LEU A 262 21.78 17.80 5.69
C LEU A 262 21.80 16.33 5.23
N ASP A 263 21.00 15.46 5.86
CA ASP A 263 20.96 14.03 5.50
C ASP A 263 20.24 13.81 4.16
N LEU A 264 19.36 14.73 3.75
CA LEU A 264 18.67 14.68 2.45
C LEU A 264 19.59 15.10 1.30
N PHE A 265 20.63 15.89 1.57
CA PHE A 265 21.60 16.34 0.56
C PHE A 265 22.84 15.45 0.46
N LYS A 266 23.04 14.55 1.44
CA LYS A 266 24.11 13.55 1.39
C LYS A 266 23.63 12.32 0.62
N TRP A 267 24.48 11.82 -0.28
CA TRP A 267 24.16 10.59 -1.00
C TRP A 267 24.19 9.39 -0.05
N GLY A 268 22.99 8.92 0.32
CA GLY A 268 22.71 7.83 1.24
C GLY A 268 21.26 7.37 1.09
N PRO A 269 20.70 6.56 2.01
CA PRO A 269 19.30 6.12 1.94
C PRO A 269 18.33 7.30 1.80
N GLU A 270 18.48 8.31 2.66
CA GLU A 270 17.63 9.50 2.70
C GLU A 270 17.85 10.41 1.49
N GLY A 271 19.10 10.61 1.06
CA GLY A 271 19.40 11.39 -0.15
C GLY A 271 18.89 10.74 -1.44
N ARG A 272 18.89 9.40 -1.53
CA ARG A 272 18.28 8.68 -2.66
C ARG A 272 16.76 8.87 -2.69
N LYS A 273 16.09 8.78 -1.54
CA LYS A 273 14.64 9.08 -1.43
C LYS A 273 14.35 10.52 -1.85
N ALA A 274 15.15 11.47 -1.35
CA ALA A 274 15.03 12.89 -1.67
C ALA A 274 15.20 13.15 -3.18
N TYR A 275 16.23 12.55 -3.80
CA TYR A 275 16.47 12.66 -5.24
C TYR A 275 15.31 12.09 -6.05
N LEU A 276 14.82 10.89 -5.73
CA LEU A 276 13.72 10.26 -6.45
C LEU A 276 12.43 11.08 -6.37
N GLY A 277 12.07 11.56 -5.17
CA GLY A 277 10.89 12.40 -4.97
C GLY A 277 11.01 13.76 -5.67
N PHE A 278 12.17 14.41 -5.56
CA PHE A 278 12.45 15.69 -6.23
C PHE A 278 12.37 15.56 -7.75
N ALA A 279 13.06 14.56 -8.32
CA ALA A 279 13.13 14.36 -9.77
C ALA A 279 11.78 13.94 -10.35
N LEU A 280 11.05 13.02 -9.69
CA LEU A 280 9.75 12.56 -10.20
C LEU A 280 8.73 13.71 -10.23
N GLN A 281 8.68 14.54 -9.19
CA GLN A 281 7.81 15.73 -9.15
C GLN A 281 8.22 16.79 -10.18
N ALA A 282 9.52 17.03 -10.38
CA ALA A 282 10.01 17.92 -11.44
C ALA A 282 9.61 17.43 -12.84
N LEU A 283 9.79 16.13 -13.10
CA LEU A 283 9.48 15.52 -14.39
C LEU A 283 7.98 15.49 -14.69
N GLN A 284 7.12 15.40 -13.66
CA GLN A 284 5.68 15.57 -13.83
C GLN A 284 5.35 16.93 -14.43
N GLN A 285 5.98 18.00 -13.96
CA GLN A 285 5.72 19.36 -14.47
C GLN A 285 6.36 19.59 -15.83
N ALA A 286 7.50 18.96 -16.09
CA ALA A 286 8.14 18.96 -17.40
C ALA A 286 7.29 18.31 -18.51
N SER A 287 6.20 17.63 -18.15
CA SER A 287 5.22 17.11 -19.12
C SER A 287 4.48 18.16 -19.93
N GLY A 288 4.50 19.42 -19.50
CA GLY A 288 3.73 20.49 -20.11
C GLY A 288 2.26 20.54 -19.68
N ILE A 289 1.86 19.79 -18.65
CA ILE A 289 0.49 19.83 -18.12
C ILE A 289 0.05 21.26 -17.73
N ASN A 290 0.96 22.06 -17.15
CA ASN A 290 0.68 23.43 -16.73
C ASN A 290 0.31 24.36 -17.88
N PHE A 291 0.82 24.09 -19.08
CA PHE A 291 0.42 24.87 -20.24
C PHE A 291 -1.09 24.68 -20.52
N ILE A 292 -1.59 23.45 -20.47
CA ILE A 292 -3.00 23.15 -20.71
C ILE A 292 -3.89 23.65 -19.58
N THR A 293 -3.42 23.59 -18.33
CA THR A 293 -4.23 24.01 -17.18
C THR A 293 -4.22 25.52 -16.96
N SER A 294 -3.06 26.18 -17.11
CA SER A 294 -2.89 27.61 -16.84
C SER A 294 -3.13 28.51 -18.06
N TYR A 295 -2.94 27.99 -19.28
CA TYR A 295 -3.06 28.76 -20.51
C TYR A 295 -4.00 28.12 -21.55
N GLY A 296 -4.73 27.05 -21.18
CA GLY A 296 -5.56 26.30 -22.13
C GLY A 296 -6.62 27.14 -22.83
N VAL A 297 -7.28 28.05 -22.11
CA VAL A 297 -8.29 28.94 -22.72
C VAL A 297 -7.66 29.90 -23.72
N VAL A 298 -6.52 30.50 -23.38
CA VAL A 298 -5.75 31.38 -24.27
C VAL A 298 -5.31 30.61 -25.51
N PHE A 299 -4.71 29.43 -25.31
CA PHE A 299 -4.26 28.55 -26.39
C PHE A 299 -5.36 28.18 -27.39
N PHE A 300 -6.53 27.75 -26.91
CA PHE A 300 -7.64 27.42 -27.80
C PHE A 300 -8.16 28.65 -28.55
N THR A 301 -8.16 29.82 -27.90
CA THR A 301 -8.59 31.08 -28.52
C THR A 301 -7.65 31.47 -29.66
N ASP A 302 -6.33 31.38 -29.45
CA ASP A 302 -5.33 31.74 -30.46
C ASP A 302 -5.29 30.79 -31.67
N ILE A 303 -5.67 29.52 -31.46
CA ILE A 303 -5.83 28.55 -32.56
C ILE A 303 -7.05 28.89 -33.43
N GLY A 304 -7.96 29.76 -32.97
CA GLY A 304 -9.15 30.17 -33.72
C GLY A 304 -10.44 29.49 -33.27
N ILE A 305 -10.43 28.81 -32.12
CA ILE A 305 -11.64 28.19 -31.56
C ILE A 305 -12.56 29.27 -30.98
N THR A 306 -13.79 29.33 -31.47
CA THR A 306 -14.80 30.31 -31.00
C THR A 306 -15.33 30.04 -29.59
N ASN A 307 -15.33 28.78 -29.14
CA ASN A 307 -15.88 28.36 -27.85
C ASN A 307 -14.81 27.83 -26.87
N SER A 308 -13.65 28.49 -26.76
CA SER A 308 -12.49 28.05 -25.95
C SER A 308 -12.83 27.64 -24.52
N PHE A 309 -13.65 28.45 -23.81
CA PHE A 309 -14.08 28.12 -22.45
C PHE A 309 -14.89 26.81 -22.39
N LEU A 310 -15.77 26.55 -23.37
CA LEU A 310 -16.57 25.32 -23.40
C LEU A 310 -15.70 24.10 -23.69
N ILE A 311 -14.70 24.24 -24.56
CA ILE A 311 -13.70 23.19 -24.81
C ILE A 311 -12.93 22.90 -23.53
N GLN A 312 -12.50 23.93 -22.79
CA GLN A 312 -11.82 23.73 -21.51
C GLN A 312 -12.72 23.05 -20.45
N VAL A 313 -14.01 23.40 -20.39
CA VAL A 313 -15.01 22.68 -19.55
C VAL A 313 -15.07 21.21 -19.95
N GLY A 314 -15.21 20.92 -21.25
CA GLY A 314 -15.26 19.55 -21.77
C GLY A 314 -13.99 18.76 -21.45
N LEU A 315 -12.83 19.39 -21.53
CA LEU A 315 -11.53 18.79 -21.19
C LEU A 315 -11.50 18.30 -19.74
N TYR A 316 -11.93 19.13 -18.78
CA TYR A 316 -11.97 18.74 -17.37
C TYR A 316 -13.11 17.75 -17.05
N CYS A 317 -14.25 17.83 -17.74
CA CYS A 317 -15.32 16.84 -17.63
C CYS A 317 -14.85 15.43 -18.05
N VAL A 318 -14.02 15.33 -19.09
CA VAL A 318 -13.42 14.06 -19.53
C VAL A 318 -12.27 13.66 -18.60
N GLY A 319 -11.49 14.62 -18.11
CA GLY A 319 -10.37 14.37 -17.18
C GLY A 319 -10.82 13.81 -15.82
N PHE A 320 -11.90 14.32 -15.23
CA PHE A 320 -12.30 13.95 -13.88
C PHE A 320 -12.57 12.43 -13.68
N PRO A 321 -13.38 11.75 -14.53
CA PRO A 321 -13.56 10.29 -14.43
C PRO A 321 -12.26 9.50 -14.57
N THR A 322 -11.31 9.98 -15.38
CA THR A 322 -10.02 9.31 -15.57
C THR A 322 -9.13 9.38 -14.33
N ILE A 323 -9.18 10.49 -13.58
CA ILE A 323 -8.53 10.61 -12.26
C ILE A 323 -9.10 9.58 -11.29
N VAL A 324 -10.42 9.39 -11.26
CA VAL A 324 -11.06 8.40 -10.39
C VAL A 324 -10.66 6.98 -10.79
N ALA A 325 -10.70 6.68 -12.09
CA ALA A 325 -10.34 5.37 -12.62
C ALA A 325 -8.86 5.01 -12.40
N SER A 326 -7.96 6.00 -12.43
CA SER A 326 -6.52 5.82 -12.24
C SER A 326 -6.18 5.10 -10.93
N GLN A 327 -6.93 5.34 -9.85
CA GLN A 327 -6.62 4.80 -8.53
C GLN A 327 -6.72 3.27 -8.54
N PHE A 328 -7.78 2.74 -9.15
CA PHE A 328 -7.97 1.30 -9.32
C PHE A 328 -6.92 0.69 -10.27
N PHE A 329 -6.49 1.46 -11.27
CA PHE A 329 -5.54 0.99 -12.26
C PHE A 329 -4.12 0.90 -11.68
N VAL A 330 -3.68 1.92 -10.95
CA VAL A 330 -2.37 1.98 -10.29
C VAL A 330 -2.23 0.88 -9.23
N GLU A 331 -3.29 0.62 -8.47
CA GLU A 331 -3.29 -0.48 -7.50
C GLU A 331 -3.16 -1.86 -8.17
N ARG A 332 -3.76 -2.05 -9.35
CA ARG A 332 -3.78 -3.34 -10.05
C ARG A 332 -2.52 -3.62 -10.86
N PHE A 333 -2.02 -2.63 -11.58
CA PHE A 333 -0.91 -2.79 -12.54
C PHE A 333 0.44 -2.32 -11.99
N GLY A 334 0.43 -1.62 -10.86
CA GLY A 334 1.60 -1.07 -10.22
C GLY A 334 1.97 0.33 -10.70
N ARG A 335 2.91 0.98 -9.99
CA ARG A 335 3.19 2.41 -10.18
C ARG A 335 4.10 2.64 -11.39
N ARG A 336 5.16 1.84 -11.53
CA ARG A 336 6.18 2.02 -12.58
C ARG A 336 5.66 1.67 -13.97
N PRO A 337 4.97 0.52 -14.21
CA PRO A 337 4.40 0.21 -15.51
C PRO A 337 3.39 1.26 -15.99
N VAL A 338 2.55 1.77 -15.08
CA VAL A 338 1.55 2.80 -15.40
C VAL A 338 2.22 4.12 -15.80
N LEU A 339 3.25 4.57 -15.08
CA LEU A 339 4.02 5.76 -15.45
C LEU A 339 4.74 5.60 -16.79
N LEU A 340 5.26 4.41 -17.09
CA LEU A 340 5.92 4.13 -18.37
C LEU A 340 4.92 4.16 -19.53
N LEU A 341 3.84 3.39 -19.43
CA LEU A 341 2.83 3.31 -20.50
C LEU A 341 2.20 4.67 -20.79
N SER A 342 1.75 5.36 -19.75
CA SER A 342 1.08 6.66 -19.90
C SER A 342 2.02 7.74 -20.45
N GLY A 343 3.30 7.77 -20.05
CA GLY A 343 4.21 8.79 -20.56
C GLY A 343 4.73 8.52 -21.97
N ILE A 344 4.86 7.25 -22.40
CA ILE A 344 5.08 6.92 -23.82
C ILE A 344 3.93 7.45 -24.66
N LEU A 345 2.69 7.14 -24.27
CA LEU A 345 1.49 7.61 -24.97
C LEU A 345 1.40 9.14 -24.99
N ASN A 346 1.64 9.82 -23.86
CA ASN A 346 1.67 11.29 -23.82
C ASN A 346 2.78 11.88 -24.69
N SER A 347 3.96 11.26 -24.75
CA SER A 347 5.03 11.71 -25.63
C SER A 347 4.60 11.66 -27.09
N ILE A 348 3.97 10.56 -27.52
CA ILE A 348 3.44 10.41 -28.88
C ILE A 348 2.41 11.50 -29.17
N VAL A 349 1.45 11.70 -28.28
CA VAL A 349 0.39 12.71 -28.44
C VAL A 349 0.96 14.13 -28.54
N LEU A 350 1.90 14.49 -27.67
CA LEU A 350 2.54 15.81 -27.70
C LEU A 350 3.37 16.04 -28.97
N LEU A 351 4.07 15.01 -29.47
CA LEU A 351 4.78 15.07 -30.74
C LEU A 351 3.82 15.23 -31.93
N ILE A 352 2.66 14.59 -31.90
CA ILE A 352 1.61 14.78 -32.92
C ILE A 352 1.10 16.23 -32.89
N VAL A 353 0.81 16.78 -31.71
CA VAL A 353 0.41 18.20 -31.55
C VAL A 353 1.48 19.14 -32.11
N GLY A 354 2.75 18.88 -31.77
CA GLY A 354 3.90 19.62 -32.30
C GLY A 354 3.98 19.55 -33.84
N GLY A 355 3.77 18.35 -34.40
CA GLY A 355 3.72 18.11 -35.85
C GLY A 355 2.58 18.85 -36.54
N CYS A 356 1.39 18.88 -35.94
CA CYS A 356 0.27 19.69 -36.43
C CYS A 356 0.64 21.19 -36.48
N GLY A 357 1.44 21.67 -35.53
CA GLY A 357 1.93 23.04 -35.50
C GLY A 357 2.93 23.42 -36.61
N VAL A 358 3.43 22.45 -37.40
CA VAL A 358 4.32 22.71 -38.55
C VAL A 358 3.54 23.09 -39.81
N ALA A 359 2.28 22.66 -39.92
CA ALA A 359 1.46 22.93 -41.08
C ALA A 359 1.27 24.45 -41.27
N THR A 360 1.51 24.94 -42.49
CA THR A 360 1.38 26.35 -42.85
C THR A 360 -0.08 26.75 -43.09
N ASP A 361 -0.91 25.80 -43.52
CA ASP A 361 -2.33 26.03 -43.79
C ASP A 361 -3.17 25.78 -42.54
N LYS A 362 -3.77 26.85 -42.00
CA LYS A 362 -4.74 26.76 -40.91
C LYS A 362 -6.08 26.24 -41.46
N THR A 363 -6.29 24.92 -41.36
CA THR A 363 -7.56 24.30 -41.71
C THR A 363 -8.35 23.93 -40.45
N LEU A 364 -9.67 24.02 -40.51
CA LEU A 364 -10.55 23.62 -39.41
C LEU A 364 -10.32 22.15 -38.96
N SER A 365 -9.93 21.28 -39.89
CA SER A 365 -9.59 19.89 -39.60
C SER A 365 -8.33 19.76 -38.73
N LEU A 366 -7.33 20.59 -38.98
CA LEU A 366 -6.09 20.63 -38.20
C LEU A 366 -6.34 21.13 -36.78
N GLU A 367 -7.13 22.21 -36.63
CA GLU A 367 -7.51 22.77 -35.33
C GLU A 367 -8.27 21.74 -34.48
N LYS A 368 -9.25 21.05 -35.08
CA LYS A 368 -9.98 19.95 -34.42
C LYS A 368 -9.07 18.78 -34.04
N ALA A 369 -8.08 18.45 -34.86
CA ALA A 369 -7.11 17.41 -34.55
C ALA A 369 -6.24 17.79 -33.34
N ILE A 370 -5.77 19.04 -33.26
CA ILE A 370 -5.02 19.55 -32.11
C ILE A 370 -5.86 19.45 -30.83
N VAL A 371 -7.11 19.94 -30.86
CA VAL A 371 -8.02 19.86 -29.71
C VAL A 371 -8.25 18.40 -29.29
N GLY A 372 -8.55 17.51 -30.25
CA GLY A 372 -8.76 16.10 -29.97
C GLY A 372 -7.54 15.43 -29.33
N MET A 373 -6.33 15.75 -29.80
CA MET A 373 -5.09 15.24 -29.21
C MET A 373 -4.85 15.79 -27.80
N VAL A 374 -5.18 17.04 -27.51
CA VAL A 374 -5.10 17.59 -26.15
C VAL A 374 -6.06 16.87 -25.19
N TYR A 375 -7.25 16.46 -25.65
CA TYR A 375 -8.14 15.61 -24.84
C TYR A 375 -7.54 14.23 -24.56
N VAL A 376 -6.94 13.60 -25.57
CA VAL A 376 -6.25 12.31 -25.38
C VAL A 376 -5.10 12.46 -24.41
N PHE A 377 -4.29 13.52 -24.53
CA PHE A 377 -3.22 13.84 -23.57
C PHE A 377 -3.78 13.95 -22.15
N MET A 378 -4.87 14.70 -21.96
CA MET A 378 -5.47 14.89 -20.64
C MET A 378 -5.93 13.57 -20.01
N VAL A 379 -6.58 12.71 -20.79
CA VAL A 379 -7.04 11.38 -20.35
C VAL A 379 -5.84 10.51 -19.95
N VAL A 380 -4.85 10.40 -20.82
CA VAL A 380 -3.68 9.53 -20.62
C VAL A 380 -2.82 10.04 -19.45
N PHE A 381 -2.63 11.36 -19.33
CA PHE A 381 -1.93 11.98 -18.21
C PHE A 381 -2.62 11.68 -16.88
N ASN A 382 -3.94 11.85 -16.79
CA ASN A 382 -4.69 11.60 -15.56
C ASN A 382 -4.80 10.10 -15.20
N PHE A 383 -4.71 9.20 -16.17
CA PHE A 383 -4.62 7.75 -15.89
C PHE A 383 -3.29 7.34 -15.25
N GLY A 384 -2.21 8.09 -15.46
CA GLY A 384 -0.88 7.75 -14.98
C GLY A 384 -0.18 8.88 -14.25
N TRP A 385 0.54 9.73 -14.98
CA TRP A 385 1.44 10.74 -14.43
C TRP A 385 0.80 11.70 -13.41
N GLY A 386 -0.45 12.11 -13.60
CA GLY A 386 -1.16 13.01 -12.67
C GLY A 386 -1.19 12.47 -11.24
N PRO A 387 -1.93 11.38 -10.97
CA PRO A 387 -2.05 10.83 -9.61
C PRO A 387 -0.86 9.99 -9.15
N THR A 388 -0.23 9.22 -10.05
CA THR A 388 0.76 8.19 -9.65
C THR A 388 2.02 8.81 -9.07
N VAL A 389 2.43 9.99 -9.55
CA VAL A 389 3.61 10.72 -9.03
C VAL A 389 3.43 11.09 -7.56
N TRP A 390 2.25 11.56 -7.17
CA TRP A 390 1.94 11.90 -5.77
C TRP A 390 1.93 10.66 -4.88
N VAL A 391 1.35 9.57 -5.37
CA VAL A 391 1.34 8.26 -4.67
C VAL A 391 2.76 7.81 -4.40
N VAL A 392 3.59 7.70 -5.43
CA VAL A 392 4.99 7.25 -5.32
C VAL A 392 5.81 8.15 -4.40
N THR A 393 5.65 9.47 -4.51
CA THR A 393 6.34 10.44 -3.65
C THR A 393 5.97 10.22 -2.17
N SER A 394 4.71 9.91 -1.89
CA SER A 394 4.23 9.63 -0.53
C SER A 394 4.69 8.28 0.02
N GLU A 395 4.89 7.28 -0.86
CA GLU A 395 5.34 5.92 -0.52
C GLU A 395 6.86 5.87 -0.30
N ILE A 396 7.64 6.68 -1.02
CA ILE A 396 9.10 6.82 -0.84
C ILE A 396 9.44 7.67 0.40
N SER A 397 8.56 8.59 0.78
CA SER A 397 8.73 9.46 1.95
C SER A 397 8.49 8.71 3.26
N THR A 398 9.44 7.89 3.69
CA THR A 398 9.33 7.04 4.90
C THR A 398 10.34 7.42 5.98
N GLY A 399 10.10 6.95 7.20
CA GLY A 399 10.98 7.20 8.35
C GLY A 399 10.88 8.62 8.91
N LYS A 400 11.84 8.98 9.77
CA LYS A 400 11.83 10.23 10.56
C LYS A 400 11.94 11.51 9.71
N ASN A 401 12.47 11.41 8.50
CA ASN A 401 12.54 12.53 7.55
C ASN A 401 11.34 12.62 6.62
N ARG A 402 10.29 11.79 6.78
CA ARG A 402 9.08 11.79 5.95
C ARG A 402 8.54 13.19 5.67
N GLY A 403 8.40 14.02 6.70
CA GLY A 403 7.92 15.40 6.54
C GLY A 403 8.84 16.28 5.68
N ARG A 404 10.17 16.14 5.83
CA ARG A 404 11.16 16.88 5.05
C ARG A 404 11.23 16.39 3.60
N LEU A 405 11.17 15.07 3.39
CA LEU A 405 11.14 14.45 2.07
C LEU A 405 9.91 14.88 1.28
N MET A 406 8.75 14.87 1.91
CA MET A 406 7.51 15.35 1.30
C MET A 406 7.60 16.84 0.98
N ALA A 407 8.05 17.67 1.93
CA ALA A 407 8.21 19.10 1.69
C ALA A 407 9.16 19.39 0.52
N LEU A 408 10.34 18.76 0.48
CA LEU A 408 11.30 18.92 -0.61
C LEU A 408 10.75 18.48 -1.97
N SER A 409 10.05 17.36 -2.02
CA SER A 409 9.46 16.82 -3.25
C SER A 409 8.33 17.72 -3.76
N THR A 410 7.43 18.16 -2.88
CA THR A 410 6.36 19.10 -3.22
C THR A 410 6.90 20.48 -3.61
N SER A 411 7.96 20.96 -2.95
CA SER A 411 8.65 22.17 -3.37
C SER A 411 9.28 22.03 -4.76
N SER A 412 9.82 20.86 -5.12
CA SER A 412 10.26 20.59 -6.49
C SER A 412 9.12 20.72 -7.48
N ASN A 413 7.95 20.17 -7.17
CA ASN A 413 6.75 20.31 -8.01
C ASN A 413 6.50 21.80 -8.31
N TRP A 414 6.34 22.63 -7.28
CA TRP A 414 6.04 24.06 -7.44
C TRP A 414 7.15 24.87 -8.12
N LEU A 415 8.41 24.52 -7.89
CA LEU A 415 9.54 25.15 -8.58
C LEU A 415 9.48 24.90 -10.09
N PHE A 416 9.21 23.67 -10.51
CA PHE A 416 9.13 23.33 -11.93
C PHE A 416 7.80 23.78 -12.56
N THR A 417 6.71 23.84 -11.78
CA THR A 417 5.47 24.52 -12.18
C THR A 417 5.74 25.99 -12.46
N TRP A 418 6.44 26.69 -11.56
CA TRP A 418 6.88 28.06 -11.79
C TRP A 418 7.72 28.19 -13.06
N LEU A 419 8.73 27.33 -13.23
CA LEU A 419 9.62 27.39 -14.40
C LEU A 419 8.84 27.24 -15.71
N VAL A 420 7.94 26.26 -15.80
CA VAL A 420 7.11 26.02 -16.98
C VAL A 420 6.16 27.20 -17.21
N SER A 421 5.41 27.63 -16.19
CA SER A 421 4.45 28.72 -16.34
C SER A 421 5.11 30.06 -16.64
N PHE A 422 6.31 30.32 -16.12
CA PHE A 422 7.07 31.54 -16.38
C PHE A 422 7.64 31.56 -17.79
N THR A 423 8.20 30.45 -18.26
CA THR A 423 8.82 30.37 -19.59
C THR A 423 7.80 30.23 -20.72
N PHE A 424 6.62 29.70 -20.44
CA PHE A 424 5.62 29.38 -21.46
C PHE A 424 5.23 30.57 -22.36
N PRO A 425 4.82 31.75 -21.86
CA PRO A 425 4.44 32.87 -22.72
C PRO A 425 5.57 33.29 -23.68
N TYR A 426 6.82 33.34 -23.19
CA TYR A 426 7.98 33.64 -24.04
C TYR A 426 8.25 32.60 -25.12
N LEU A 427 7.90 31.33 -24.90
CA LEU A 427 8.06 30.27 -25.88
C LEU A 427 6.91 30.27 -26.90
N TYR A 428 5.71 30.59 -26.44
CA TYR A 428 4.48 30.41 -27.18
C TYR A 428 4.10 31.63 -28.02
N ASN A 429 4.12 32.82 -27.41
CA ASN A 429 3.61 34.05 -28.03
C ASN A 429 4.54 34.59 -29.12
N PRO A 430 4.01 35.37 -30.10
CA PRO A 430 4.79 35.92 -31.20
C PRO A 430 5.87 36.94 -30.81
N ASP A 431 5.73 37.60 -29.66
CA ASP A 431 6.71 38.55 -29.11
C ASP A 431 7.95 37.86 -28.52
N GLY A 432 7.93 36.53 -28.41
CA GLY A 432 9.06 35.69 -28.02
C GLY A 432 9.50 34.73 -29.13
N ALA A 433 9.52 33.43 -28.83
CA ALA A 433 9.94 32.39 -29.78
C ALA A 433 8.84 31.98 -30.78
N GLY A 434 7.58 32.40 -30.56
CA GLY A 434 6.47 32.18 -31.49
C GLY A 434 6.23 30.73 -31.88
N LEU A 435 6.46 29.78 -30.97
CA LEU A 435 6.35 28.35 -31.27
C LEU A 435 4.90 27.92 -31.53
N GLY A 436 3.91 28.61 -30.95
CA GLY A 436 2.50 28.20 -31.04
C GLY A 436 2.33 26.73 -30.68
N ALA A 437 1.60 25.97 -31.50
CA ALA A 437 1.40 24.54 -31.30
C ALA A 437 2.70 23.69 -31.40
N LYS A 438 3.79 24.19 -32.00
CA LYS A 438 5.08 23.48 -32.08
C LYS A 438 5.71 23.23 -30.71
N ILE A 439 5.21 23.90 -29.66
CA ILE A 439 5.62 23.65 -28.28
C ILE A 439 5.39 22.20 -27.83
N GLY A 440 4.49 21.46 -28.51
CA GLY A 440 4.34 20.02 -28.34
C GLY A 440 5.63 19.23 -28.57
N PHE A 441 6.54 19.68 -29.44
CA PHE A 441 7.85 19.04 -29.60
C PHE A 441 8.74 19.17 -28.36
N LEU A 442 8.73 20.34 -27.71
CA LEU A 442 9.52 20.59 -26.51
C LEU A 442 9.05 19.70 -25.37
N TYR A 443 7.75 19.75 -25.04
CA TYR A 443 7.20 18.95 -23.94
C TYR A 443 7.15 17.45 -24.26
N GLY A 444 6.96 17.07 -25.53
CA GLY A 444 7.08 15.69 -25.98
C GLY A 444 8.49 15.14 -25.78
N ALA A 445 9.53 15.92 -26.12
CA ALA A 445 10.92 15.52 -25.89
C ALA A 445 11.26 15.44 -24.39
N LEU A 446 10.80 16.40 -23.57
CA LEU A 446 10.96 16.36 -22.12
C LEU A 446 10.25 15.15 -21.50
N MET A 447 9.08 14.77 -22.02
CA MET A 447 8.40 13.54 -21.59
C MET A 447 9.18 12.29 -21.95
N ILE A 448 9.86 12.22 -23.10
CA ILE A 448 10.75 11.11 -23.43
C ILE A 448 11.92 11.04 -22.43
N VAL A 449 12.51 12.18 -22.07
CA VAL A 449 13.57 12.22 -21.04
C VAL A 449 13.03 11.73 -19.70
N ALA A 450 11.82 12.14 -19.31
CA ALA A 450 11.15 11.66 -18.11
C ALA A 450 10.92 10.14 -18.14
N GLN A 451 10.54 9.60 -19.29
CA GLN A 451 10.36 8.15 -19.49
C GLN A 451 11.67 7.37 -19.34
N VAL A 452 12.75 7.87 -19.95
CA VAL A 452 14.09 7.28 -19.79
C VAL A 452 14.49 7.27 -18.31
N TRP A 453 14.24 8.36 -17.59
CA TRP A 453 14.53 8.43 -16.16
C TRP A 453 13.69 7.44 -15.34
N VAL A 454 12.37 7.36 -15.57
CA VAL A 454 11.48 6.39 -14.89
C VAL A 454 11.92 4.95 -15.16
N PHE A 455 12.38 4.65 -16.38
CA PHE A 455 12.86 3.32 -16.74
C PHE A 455 14.09 2.91 -15.93
N PHE A 456 15.08 3.80 -15.76
CA PHE A 456 16.35 3.48 -15.10
C PHE A 456 16.33 3.63 -13.57
N TYR A 457 15.68 4.67 -13.04
CA TYR A 457 15.85 5.07 -11.66
C TYR A 457 14.66 4.77 -10.76
N LEU A 458 13.44 4.75 -11.29
CA LEU A 458 12.25 4.62 -10.45
C LEU A 458 12.04 3.17 -9.98
N PRO A 459 11.98 2.90 -8.66
CA PRO A 459 11.64 1.57 -8.15
C PRO A 459 10.14 1.28 -8.24
N GLU A 460 9.77 0.00 -8.24
CA GLU A 460 8.38 -0.43 -8.06
C GLU A 460 8.07 -0.56 -6.56
N THR A 461 7.10 0.23 -6.08
CA THR A 461 6.69 0.31 -4.67
C THR A 461 5.44 -0.49 -4.36
N SER A 462 4.77 -1.03 -5.38
CA SER A 462 3.50 -1.75 -5.21
C SER A 462 3.62 -3.00 -4.34
N GLY A 463 2.64 -3.18 -3.45
CA GLY A 463 2.55 -4.36 -2.59
C GLY A 463 3.58 -4.41 -1.45
N ARG A 464 4.32 -3.32 -1.21
CA ARG A 464 5.27 -3.20 -0.10
C ARG A 464 4.72 -2.26 0.97
N SER A 465 5.00 -2.58 2.25
CA SER A 465 4.70 -1.65 3.34
C SER A 465 5.69 -0.47 3.35
N LEU A 466 5.33 0.64 4.00
CA LEU A 466 6.22 1.82 4.09
C LEU A 466 7.52 1.46 4.84
N GLU A 467 7.43 0.57 5.81
CA GLU A 467 8.55 0.03 6.57
C GLU A 467 9.45 -0.85 5.70
N ASP A 468 8.86 -1.65 4.80
CA ASP A 468 9.60 -2.45 3.83
C ASP A 468 10.37 -1.55 2.86
N ILE A 469 9.74 -0.47 2.37
CA ILE A 469 10.38 0.51 1.48
C ILE A 469 11.55 1.20 2.21
N ASP A 470 11.36 1.63 3.47
CA ASP A 470 12.45 2.19 4.29
C ASP A 470 13.63 1.22 4.43
N TYR A 471 13.34 -0.05 4.72
CA TYR A 471 14.34 -1.10 4.81
C TYR A 471 15.11 -1.29 3.50
N LEU A 472 14.43 -1.33 2.35
CA LEU A 472 15.08 -1.47 1.04
C LEU A 472 16.04 -0.32 0.73
N PHE A 473 15.66 0.91 1.06
CA PHE A 473 16.54 2.07 0.92
C PHE A 473 17.74 2.00 1.88
N LYS A 474 17.52 1.62 3.15
CA LYS A 474 18.58 1.47 4.15
C LYS A 474 19.61 0.40 3.73
N ASN A 475 19.15 -0.69 3.13
CA ASN A 475 19.99 -1.77 2.61
C ASN A 475 20.53 -1.53 1.18
N GLN A 476 20.32 -0.33 0.62
CA GLN A 476 20.86 0.09 -0.68
C GLN A 476 20.47 -0.85 -1.85
N VAL A 477 19.33 -1.53 -1.75
CA VAL A 477 18.85 -2.46 -2.79
C VAL A 477 18.71 -1.71 -4.12
N PRO A 478 19.10 -2.29 -5.27
CA PRO A 478 18.88 -1.67 -6.57
C PRO A 478 17.39 -1.42 -6.82
N ALA A 479 17.04 -0.26 -7.40
CA ALA A 479 15.64 0.14 -7.62
C ALA A 479 14.82 -0.91 -8.40
N ARG A 480 15.46 -1.65 -9.30
CA ARG A 480 14.83 -2.70 -10.13
C ARG A 480 14.49 -3.98 -9.35
N GLU A 481 15.10 -4.19 -8.20
CA GLU A 481 14.92 -5.40 -7.38
C GLU A 481 13.97 -5.18 -6.21
N PHE A 482 13.43 -3.97 -6.03
CA PHE A 482 12.50 -3.65 -4.92
C PHE A 482 11.32 -4.61 -4.83
N GLN A 483 10.77 -5.02 -5.98
CA GLN A 483 9.64 -5.95 -6.02
C GLN A 483 10.06 -7.41 -5.76
N SER A 484 11.23 -7.84 -6.21
CA SER A 484 11.70 -9.23 -6.08
C SER A 484 12.48 -9.49 -4.78
N HIS A 485 12.92 -8.45 -4.08
CA HIS A 485 13.76 -8.58 -2.89
C HIS A 485 12.99 -9.16 -1.69
N VAL A 486 13.51 -10.23 -1.10
CA VAL A 486 12.93 -10.86 0.09
C VAL A 486 13.45 -10.13 1.32
N ILE A 487 12.55 -9.54 2.11
CA ILE A 487 12.91 -8.81 3.34
C ILE A 487 12.87 -9.81 4.49
N VAL A 488 14.03 -10.04 5.11
CA VAL A 488 14.17 -10.89 6.30
C VAL A 488 14.20 -9.97 7.52
N ARG A 489 13.16 -9.99 8.35
CA ARG A 489 13.04 -9.10 9.52
C ARG A 489 13.84 -9.66 10.69
N PRO A 490 14.22 -8.85 11.69
CA PRO A 490 14.97 -9.34 12.86
C PRO A 490 14.28 -10.47 13.63
N ASN A 491 12.94 -10.56 13.61
CA ASN A 491 12.23 -11.74 14.14
C ASN A 491 12.52 -13.01 13.31
N ASP A 492 12.78 -12.86 12.01
CA ASP A 492 13.21 -13.95 11.12
C ASP A 492 14.72 -14.21 11.26
N LEU A 493 15.53 -13.20 11.60
CA LEU A 493 16.96 -13.34 11.92
C LEU A 493 17.22 -13.89 13.31
N ASP A 494 16.32 -13.70 14.28
CA ASP A 494 16.39 -14.41 15.55
C ASP A 494 16.09 -15.89 15.33
N ASP A 495 15.30 -16.25 14.31
CA ASP A 495 15.15 -17.63 13.86
C ASP A 495 16.39 -18.12 13.09
N VAL A 496 17.02 -17.31 12.24
CA VAL A 496 18.23 -17.70 11.46
C VAL A 496 19.52 -17.70 12.30
N ASN A 497 19.75 -16.71 13.17
CA ASN A 497 20.87 -16.66 14.12
C ASN A 497 20.67 -17.63 15.28
N LYS A 498 19.43 -17.93 15.69
CA LYS A 498 19.19 -19.12 16.51
C LYS A 498 19.51 -20.36 15.70
N ASP A 499 19.17 -20.47 14.42
CA ASP A 499 19.52 -21.66 13.63
C ASP A 499 21.04 -21.82 13.42
N GLU A 500 21.83 -20.74 13.30
CA GLU A 500 23.30 -20.80 13.20
C GLU A 500 24.01 -21.00 14.56
N LYS A 501 23.56 -20.33 15.63
CA LYS A 501 24.07 -20.60 16.99
C LYS A 501 23.59 -21.94 17.53
N ASN A 502 22.37 -22.37 17.19
CA ASN A 502 21.91 -23.71 17.44
C ASN A 502 22.69 -24.70 16.58
N ALA A 503 23.06 -24.43 15.32
CA ALA A 503 23.91 -25.36 14.57
C ALA A 503 25.27 -25.59 15.25
N ALA A 504 25.86 -24.55 15.86
CA ALA A 504 27.11 -24.66 16.63
C ALA A 504 26.93 -25.24 18.05
N GLN A 505 25.78 -25.04 18.71
CA GLN A 505 25.44 -25.66 20.00
C GLN A 505 24.81 -27.07 19.88
N VAL A 506 24.27 -27.43 18.71
CA VAL A 506 23.66 -28.74 18.41
C VAL A 506 24.72 -29.83 18.27
N GLU A 507 25.99 -29.46 18.04
CA GLU A 507 27.08 -30.42 18.17
C GLU A 507 27.44 -30.73 19.65
N ILE A 508 26.95 -29.93 20.62
CA ILE A 508 27.34 -30.03 22.03
C ILE A 508 26.17 -30.34 23.00
N GLU A 509 24.91 -30.08 22.68
CA GLU A 509 23.78 -30.42 23.57
C GLU A 509 22.75 -31.38 22.94
N LYS A 510 22.96 -32.68 23.19
CA LYS A 510 21.88 -33.69 23.18
C LYS A 510 20.94 -33.43 24.37
N VAL A 511 19.85 -32.68 24.18
CA VAL A 511 18.75 -32.62 25.16
C VAL A 511 17.39 -32.74 24.45
N SER A 512 16.51 -33.57 25.03
CA SER A 512 15.28 -34.11 24.47
C SER A 512 14.21 -33.07 24.07
N HIS A 513 13.81 -33.05 22.80
CA HIS A 513 12.55 -32.44 22.35
C HIS A 513 11.44 -33.51 22.25
N THR A 514 10.34 -33.34 22.97
CA THR A 514 9.16 -34.22 22.83
C THR A 514 8.44 -33.89 21.51
N LYS A 515 8.57 -34.76 20.51
CA LYS A 515 7.90 -34.65 19.20
C LYS A 515 6.50 -35.23 19.30
N ILE A 516 5.47 -34.45 18.98
CA ILE A 516 4.07 -34.90 19.07
C ILE A 516 3.46 -34.88 17.66
N CYS A 517 2.94 -36.01 17.20
CA CYS A 517 2.08 -36.09 16.01
C CYS A 517 0.62 -36.00 16.48
N VAL A 518 -0.12 -35.03 15.97
CA VAL A 518 -1.51 -34.76 16.37
C VAL A 518 -2.44 -34.79 15.16
N PRO A 519 -3.71 -35.23 15.31
CA PRO A 519 -4.71 -35.12 14.26
C PRO A 519 -4.96 -33.65 13.93
N LEU A 520 -5.14 -33.31 12.65
CA LEU A 520 -5.41 -31.93 12.25
C LEU A 520 -6.72 -31.39 12.84
N SER A 521 -7.67 -32.28 13.12
CA SER A 521 -8.99 -31.98 13.68
C SER A 521 -9.11 -32.13 15.19
N SER A 522 -8.04 -32.54 15.91
CA SER A 522 -8.11 -32.72 17.37
C SER A 522 -8.37 -31.39 18.08
N PHE A 523 -9.18 -31.39 19.15
CA PHE A 523 -9.43 -30.18 19.94
C PHE A 523 -8.25 -29.86 20.87
N PRO A 524 -7.77 -28.60 20.94
CA PRO A 524 -8.19 -27.43 20.15
C PRO A 524 -7.77 -27.57 18.68
N SER A 525 -8.70 -27.27 17.74
CA SER A 525 -8.50 -27.58 16.33
C SER A 525 -7.21 -26.98 15.76
N HIS A 526 -6.39 -27.82 15.15
CA HIS A 526 -5.11 -27.44 14.56
C HIS A 526 -5.24 -26.86 13.14
N LEU A 527 -6.46 -26.47 12.74
CA LEU A 527 -6.75 -25.75 11.50
C LEU A 527 -5.99 -24.42 11.39
N SER A 528 -5.66 -23.79 12.52
CA SER A 528 -4.79 -22.60 12.56
C SER A 528 -3.37 -22.87 12.06
N LEU A 529 -2.93 -24.13 11.99
CA LEU A 529 -1.62 -24.53 11.48
C LEU A 529 -1.60 -24.75 9.97
N LEU A 530 -2.72 -24.61 9.25
CA LEU A 530 -2.79 -24.79 7.80
C LEU A 530 -1.77 -23.93 7.02
N PRO A 531 -1.54 -22.64 7.34
CA PRO A 531 -0.49 -21.85 6.70
C PRO A 531 0.93 -22.42 6.94
N SER A 532 1.19 -22.95 8.14
CA SER A 532 2.47 -23.59 8.48
C SER A 532 2.67 -24.92 7.77
N ILE A 533 1.59 -25.69 7.58
CA ILE A 533 1.57 -26.92 6.77
C ILE A 533 1.86 -26.58 5.31
N GLN A 534 1.23 -25.53 4.76
CA GLN A 534 1.49 -25.07 3.40
C GLN A 534 2.95 -24.63 3.23
N THR A 535 3.51 -23.92 4.21
CA THR A 535 4.93 -23.52 4.22
C THR A 535 5.86 -24.73 4.25
N CYS A 536 5.52 -25.75 5.05
CA CYS A 536 6.25 -27.03 5.07
C CYS A 536 6.18 -27.75 3.71
N ASN A 537 5.10 -27.60 2.95
CA ASN A 537 5.02 -28.15 1.60
C ASN A 537 5.91 -27.39 0.60
N ILE A 538 5.74 -26.06 0.52
CA ILE A 538 6.44 -25.18 -0.43
C ILE A 538 7.97 -25.31 -0.33
N THR A 539 8.45 -25.57 0.87
CA THR A 539 9.89 -25.70 1.14
C THR A 539 10.47 -27.08 0.79
N ASN A 540 9.63 -28.10 0.55
CA ASN A 540 10.07 -29.49 0.45
C ASN A 540 9.62 -30.25 -0.79
N LEU A 541 8.43 -29.96 -1.33
CA LEU A 541 7.91 -30.63 -2.52
C LEU A 541 7.82 -29.67 -3.71
N PRO A 542 8.09 -30.14 -4.93
CA PRO A 542 7.86 -29.37 -6.15
C PRO A 542 6.36 -29.14 -6.42
N GLU A 543 5.50 -30.05 -5.93
CA GLU A 543 4.04 -29.99 -6.09
C GLU A 543 3.38 -29.19 -4.97
N ASN A 544 2.83 -28.04 -5.37
CA ASN A 544 2.26 -27.07 -4.45
C ASN A 544 0.75 -26.97 -4.63
N TYR A 545 0.04 -27.03 -3.51
CA TYR A 545 -1.41 -26.88 -3.49
C TYR A 545 -1.79 -25.50 -2.92
N PHE A 546 -2.90 -24.94 -3.40
CA PHE A 546 -3.50 -23.76 -2.77
C PHE A 546 -4.10 -24.13 -1.42
N LEU A 547 -4.22 -23.15 -0.51
CA LEU A 547 -4.76 -23.35 0.84
C LEU A 547 -6.13 -24.05 0.86
N LYS A 548 -6.97 -23.82 -0.17
CA LYS A 548 -8.27 -24.48 -0.36
C LYS A 548 -8.18 -26.01 -0.35
N TYR A 549 -7.08 -26.58 -0.84
CA TYR A 549 -6.87 -28.03 -0.93
C TYR A 549 -6.65 -28.64 0.45
N TYR A 550 -5.83 -28.00 1.29
CA TYR A 550 -5.60 -28.43 2.67
C TYR A 550 -6.88 -28.29 3.50
N LEU A 551 -7.62 -27.20 3.31
CA LEU A 551 -8.90 -26.98 4.00
C LEU A 551 -9.93 -28.04 3.58
N TYR A 552 -9.99 -28.41 2.31
CA TYR A 552 -10.85 -29.50 1.83
C TYR A 552 -10.56 -30.81 2.54
N HIS A 553 -9.29 -31.24 2.63
CA HIS A 553 -8.93 -32.48 3.35
C HIS A 553 -9.27 -32.40 4.84
N ALA A 554 -8.99 -31.25 5.47
CA ALA A 554 -9.27 -31.05 6.89
C ALA A 554 -10.77 -31.08 7.22
N MET A 555 -11.62 -30.67 6.29
CA MET A 555 -13.08 -30.60 6.48
C MET A 555 -13.80 -31.88 6.04
N THR A 556 -13.33 -32.54 4.98
CA THR A 556 -13.96 -33.77 4.45
C THR A 556 -13.51 -35.02 5.22
N TRP A 557 -12.21 -35.14 5.52
CA TRP A 557 -11.64 -36.29 6.25
C TRP A 557 -10.81 -35.83 7.46
N PRO A 558 -11.45 -35.22 8.47
CA PRO A 558 -10.78 -34.61 9.62
C PRO A 558 -9.90 -35.60 10.40
N HIS A 559 -10.26 -36.89 10.40
CA HIS A 559 -9.56 -37.94 11.16
C HIS A 559 -8.38 -38.57 10.43
N LEU A 560 -8.24 -38.33 9.11
CA LEU A 560 -7.23 -39.00 8.30
C LEU A 560 -5.92 -38.22 8.19
N SER A 561 -5.94 -36.91 8.45
CA SER A 561 -4.78 -36.03 8.27
C SER A 561 -4.12 -35.70 9.61
N PHE A 562 -2.79 -35.78 9.66
CA PHE A 562 -1.99 -35.57 10.87
C PHE A 562 -0.88 -34.54 10.64
N VAL A 563 -0.49 -33.85 11.71
CA VAL A 563 0.60 -32.87 11.72
C VAL A 563 1.58 -33.20 12.84
N ALA A 564 2.88 -33.17 12.53
CA ALA A 564 3.95 -33.29 13.49
C ALA A 564 4.37 -31.90 13.96
N ILE A 565 4.29 -31.69 15.27
CA ILE A 565 4.65 -30.44 15.92
C ILE A 565 5.78 -30.62 16.92
N VAL A 566 6.62 -29.59 17.03
CA VAL A 566 7.61 -29.46 18.10
C VAL A 566 7.09 -28.41 19.08
N ARG A 567 6.94 -28.83 20.35
CA ARG A 567 6.63 -27.90 21.46
C ARG A 567 7.94 -27.47 22.14
N PRO A 568 8.10 -26.18 22.47
CA PRO A 568 9.18 -25.76 23.36
C PRO A 568 9.00 -26.41 24.74
N SER A 569 10.10 -26.88 25.33
CA SER A 569 10.09 -27.52 26.66
C SER A 569 9.63 -26.53 27.74
N SER A 570 8.74 -26.95 28.64
CA SER A 570 8.13 -26.09 29.68
C SER A 570 9.09 -25.71 30.83
N LYS A 571 10.38 -26.05 30.76
CA LYS A 571 11.36 -25.72 31.81
C LYS A 571 11.96 -24.32 31.73
N ALA A 572 11.50 -23.46 30.83
CA ALA A 572 11.89 -22.05 30.76
C ALA A 572 10.83 -21.14 31.42
N THR A 573 10.62 -21.29 32.73
CA THR A 573 9.79 -20.36 33.51
C THR A 573 10.62 -19.13 33.90
N SER A 574 10.57 -18.08 33.08
CA SER A 574 10.78 -16.70 33.53
C SER A 574 9.42 -16.00 33.58
N PRO A 575 9.03 -15.35 34.70
CA PRO A 575 7.66 -14.90 34.94
C PRO A 575 7.24 -13.62 34.19
N THR A 576 7.92 -13.22 33.11
CA THR A 576 7.73 -11.88 32.49
C THR A 576 7.37 -11.86 31.01
N THR A 577 7.03 -13.00 30.40
CA THR A 577 6.63 -13.05 28.99
C THR A 577 5.45 -13.98 28.75
N THR A 578 4.24 -13.45 28.82
CA THR A 578 3.04 -14.06 28.23
C THR A 578 3.10 -13.92 26.71
N THR A 579 4.02 -14.65 26.08
CA THR A 579 3.97 -14.91 24.64
C THR A 579 3.53 -16.33 24.43
N THR A 580 2.32 -16.50 23.92
CA THR A 580 1.77 -17.77 23.43
C THR A 580 2.66 -18.26 22.28
N THR A 581 3.71 -19.03 22.59
CA THR A 581 4.56 -19.66 21.58
C THR A 581 3.74 -20.69 20.81
N HIS A 582 3.42 -20.38 19.55
CA HIS A 582 2.72 -21.30 18.66
C HIS A 582 3.60 -22.53 18.35
N PRO A 583 3.01 -23.75 18.28
CA PRO A 583 3.78 -24.96 17.97
C PRO A 583 4.33 -24.92 16.53
N LYS A 584 5.61 -25.29 16.36
CA LYS A 584 6.28 -25.33 15.05
C LYS A 584 5.91 -26.62 14.32
N VAL A 585 5.35 -26.51 13.11
CA VAL A 585 5.05 -27.67 12.25
C VAL A 585 6.33 -28.15 11.59
N VAL A 586 6.68 -29.41 11.79
CA VAL A 586 7.89 -30.03 11.24
C VAL A 586 7.61 -31.13 10.22
N GLY A 587 6.37 -31.57 10.11
CA GLY A 587 5.89 -32.48 9.07
C GLY A 587 4.39 -32.62 9.08
N TYR A 588 3.82 -33.17 8.02
CA TYR A 588 2.38 -33.45 7.91
C TYR A 588 2.10 -34.59 6.93
N VAL A 589 0.92 -35.18 7.06
CA VAL A 589 0.32 -36.10 6.08
C VAL A 589 -1.13 -35.70 5.82
N LEU A 590 -1.49 -35.62 4.54
CA LEU A 590 -2.86 -35.46 4.07
C LEU A 590 -3.32 -36.75 3.43
N ALA A 591 -4.57 -37.08 3.71
CA ALA A 591 -5.19 -38.31 3.26
C ALA A 591 -6.67 -38.10 2.96
N LYS A 592 -7.17 -38.91 2.04
CA LYS A 592 -8.59 -38.98 1.68
C LYS A 592 -9.07 -40.43 1.63
N LEU A 593 -10.39 -40.59 1.63
CA LEU A 593 -11.03 -41.84 1.27
C LEU A 593 -11.47 -41.77 -0.19
N GLU A 594 -11.33 -42.85 -0.96
CA GLU A 594 -11.82 -42.86 -2.34
C GLU A 594 -13.35 -43.04 -2.34
N GLU A 595 -14.07 -42.09 -2.93
CA GLU A 595 -15.55 -42.04 -2.89
C GLU A 595 -16.20 -42.78 -4.07
N ASP A 596 -15.52 -42.84 -5.22
CA ASP A 596 -16.01 -43.45 -6.47
C ASP A 596 -15.51 -44.89 -6.63
N ILE A 597 -15.92 -45.79 -5.75
CA ILE A 597 -15.48 -47.19 -5.78
C ILE A 597 -16.36 -48.00 -6.76
N PRO A 598 -15.80 -48.61 -7.82
CA PRO A 598 -16.54 -49.49 -8.72
C PRO A 598 -17.14 -50.69 -7.97
N ALA A 599 -18.35 -51.12 -8.33
CA ALA A 599 -19.04 -52.23 -7.67
C ALA A 599 -18.16 -53.50 -7.59
N GLY A 600 -17.80 -53.89 -6.36
CA GLY A 600 -16.96 -55.07 -6.08
C GLY A 600 -15.51 -54.78 -5.67
N GLN A 601 -15.06 -53.52 -5.67
CA GLN A 601 -13.75 -53.16 -5.11
C GLN A 601 -13.83 -52.80 -3.62
N PRO A 602 -12.82 -53.14 -2.82
CA PRO A 602 -12.81 -52.82 -1.40
C PRO A 602 -12.54 -51.33 -1.16
N GLN A 603 -13.15 -50.81 -0.08
CA GLN A 603 -12.93 -49.45 0.37
C GLN A 603 -11.46 -49.24 0.75
N HIS A 604 -10.88 -48.14 0.28
CA HIS A 604 -9.47 -47.86 0.50
C HIS A 604 -9.24 -46.37 0.67
N GLY A 605 -8.18 -46.05 1.41
CA GLY A 605 -7.72 -44.68 1.56
C GLY A 605 -6.58 -44.35 0.61
N HIS A 606 -6.36 -43.06 0.41
CA HIS A 606 -5.33 -42.55 -0.48
C HIS A 606 -4.52 -41.43 0.20
N ILE A 607 -3.20 -41.56 0.22
CA ILE A 607 -2.29 -40.52 0.73
C ILE A 607 -2.02 -39.53 -0.39
N THR A 608 -2.52 -38.31 -0.24
CA THR A 608 -2.40 -37.26 -1.26
C THR A 608 -1.13 -36.44 -1.13
N SER A 609 -0.62 -36.25 0.09
CA SER A 609 0.58 -35.45 0.31
C SER A 609 1.23 -35.76 1.65
N ILE A 610 2.55 -35.94 1.65
CA ILE A 610 3.35 -36.07 2.87
C ILE A 610 4.64 -35.28 2.74
N SER A 611 4.99 -34.54 3.78
CA SER A 611 6.23 -33.78 3.81
C SER A 611 6.78 -33.68 5.24
N VAL A 612 8.11 -33.71 5.34
CA VAL A 612 8.86 -33.47 6.58
C VAL A 612 10.01 -32.53 6.26
N LEU A 613 10.17 -31.48 7.08
CA LEU A 613 11.25 -30.50 6.97
C LEU A 613 12.61 -31.20 6.92
N ARG A 614 13.52 -30.73 6.07
CA ARG A 614 14.87 -31.31 5.89
C ARG A 614 15.61 -31.54 7.21
N THR A 615 15.53 -30.58 8.13
CA THR A 615 16.16 -30.63 9.47
C THR A 615 15.60 -31.73 10.38
N HIS A 616 14.43 -32.29 10.05
CA HIS A 616 13.72 -33.29 10.85
C HIS A 616 13.54 -34.64 10.12
N ARG A 617 14.20 -34.82 8.96
CA ARG A 617 14.24 -36.11 8.25
C ARG A 617 15.10 -37.11 9.01
N ARG A 618 14.90 -38.40 8.73
CA ARG A 618 15.57 -39.53 9.41
C ARG A 618 15.30 -39.65 10.92
N LEU A 619 14.30 -38.92 11.43
CA LEU A 619 13.85 -38.98 12.82
C LEU A 619 12.58 -39.83 13.01
N GLY A 620 12.23 -40.68 12.03
CA GLY A 620 11.03 -41.53 12.06
C GLY A 620 9.68 -40.80 11.91
N ILE A 621 9.67 -39.47 11.72
CA ILE A 621 8.43 -38.67 11.70
C ILE A 621 7.51 -39.05 10.53
N ALA A 622 8.07 -39.21 9.33
CA ALA A 622 7.30 -39.56 8.14
C ALA A 622 6.62 -40.93 8.28
N GLU A 623 7.36 -41.91 8.80
CA GLU A 623 6.83 -43.24 9.11
C GLU A 623 5.69 -43.14 10.13
N LYS A 624 5.90 -42.43 11.24
CA LYS A 624 4.88 -42.27 12.29
C LYS A 624 3.60 -41.60 11.77
N LEU A 625 3.73 -40.55 10.95
CA LEU A 625 2.59 -39.88 10.32
C LEU A 625 1.82 -40.84 9.39
N MET A 626 2.53 -41.59 8.55
CA MET A 626 1.93 -42.58 7.65
C MET A 626 1.20 -43.68 8.40
N ARG A 627 1.80 -44.23 9.47
CA ARG A 627 1.19 -45.25 10.33
C ARG A 627 -0.07 -44.73 11.01
N LEU A 628 -0.04 -43.52 11.58
CA LEU A 628 -1.20 -42.90 12.23
C LEU A 628 -2.35 -42.66 11.25
N SER A 629 -2.04 -42.11 10.07
CA SER A 629 -3.04 -41.86 9.02
C SER A 629 -3.65 -43.17 8.52
N SER A 630 -2.82 -44.17 8.24
CA SER A 630 -3.25 -45.49 7.75
C SER A 630 -4.08 -46.25 8.78
N ARG A 631 -3.69 -46.20 10.07
CA ARG A 631 -4.48 -46.75 11.18
C ARG A 631 -5.84 -46.08 11.27
N ALA A 632 -5.90 -44.74 11.17
CA ALA A 632 -7.16 -44.01 11.16
C ALA A 632 -8.07 -44.42 9.98
N MET A 633 -7.50 -44.70 8.81
CA MET A 633 -8.28 -45.23 7.66
C MET A 633 -8.86 -46.61 7.94
N ALA A 634 -8.07 -47.53 8.52
CA ALA A 634 -8.56 -48.86 8.90
C ALA A 634 -9.65 -48.80 9.97
N GLU A 635 -9.40 -48.06 11.06
CA GLU A 635 -10.26 -48.07 12.24
C GLU A 635 -11.54 -47.24 12.06
N VAL A 636 -11.44 -46.06 11.46
CA VAL A 636 -12.59 -45.13 11.34
C VAL A 636 -13.43 -45.44 10.10
N TYR A 637 -12.79 -45.85 9.00
CA TYR A 637 -13.45 -45.99 7.71
C TYR A 637 -13.39 -47.42 7.14
N ALA A 638 -12.96 -48.40 7.92
CA ALA A 638 -12.86 -49.81 7.51
C ALA A 638 -12.09 -50.01 6.18
N ALA A 639 -11.12 -49.14 5.88
CA ALA A 639 -10.33 -49.24 4.66
C ALA A 639 -9.49 -50.53 4.66
N GLU A 640 -9.56 -51.31 3.59
CA GLU A 640 -8.82 -52.56 3.47
C GLU A 640 -7.36 -52.33 3.10
N TYR A 641 -7.05 -51.25 2.38
CA TYR A 641 -5.70 -50.88 1.98
C TYR A 641 -5.55 -49.36 1.85
N VAL A 642 -4.30 -48.90 1.76
CA VAL A 642 -3.93 -47.51 1.44
C VAL A 642 -3.15 -47.48 0.15
N SER A 643 -3.48 -46.54 -0.73
CA SER A 643 -2.74 -46.30 -1.97
C SER A 643 -2.02 -44.95 -1.96
N LEU A 644 -0.96 -44.83 -2.76
CA LEU A 644 -0.26 -43.58 -3.03
C LEU A 644 0.41 -43.61 -4.40
N HIS A 645 0.74 -42.43 -4.92
CA HIS A 645 1.54 -42.25 -6.13
C HIS A 645 2.88 -41.63 -5.78
N VAL A 646 3.96 -42.19 -6.30
CA VAL A 646 5.32 -41.68 -6.10
C VAL A 646 6.07 -41.56 -7.42
N ARG A 647 6.76 -40.42 -7.63
CA ARG A 647 7.68 -40.21 -8.76
C ARG A 647 8.74 -41.29 -8.82
N ILE A 648 9.00 -41.85 -10.00
CA ILE A 648 10.06 -42.84 -10.22
C ILE A 648 11.43 -42.28 -9.83
N SER A 649 11.67 -40.97 -10.05
CA SER A 649 12.93 -40.32 -9.68
C SER A 649 13.14 -40.18 -8.17
N ASN A 650 12.10 -40.28 -7.34
CA ASN A 650 12.17 -40.02 -5.91
C ASN A 650 12.62 -41.24 -5.10
N LYS A 651 13.91 -41.59 -5.23
CA LYS A 651 14.54 -42.74 -4.54
C LYS A 651 14.39 -42.70 -3.01
N ALA A 652 14.37 -41.50 -2.41
CA ALA A 652 14.25 -41.35 -0.96
C ALA A 652 12.84 -41.72 -0.46
N ALA A 653 11.80 -41.31 -1.19
CA ALA A 653 10.43 -41.70 -0.87
C ALA A 653 10.20 -43.19 -1.11
N LEU A 654 10.78 -43.77 -2.17
CA LEU A 654 10.70 -45.19 -2.46
C LEU A 654 11.28 -46.06 -1.32
N GLY A 655 12.41 -45.66 -0.73
CA GLY A 655 12.97 -46.38 0.42
C GLY A 655 12.06 -46.32 1.66
N LEU A 656 11.41 -45.18 1.92
CA LEU A 656 10.41 -45.08 2.99
C LEU A 656 9.21 -45.99 2.72
N TYR A 657 8.62 -45.93 1.53
CA TYR A 657 7.39 -46.66 1.24
C TYR A 657 7.64 -48.17 1.13
N LYS A 658 8.66 -48.58 0.38
CA LYS A 658 8.94 -50.00 0.13
C LYS A 658 9.66 -50.67 1.29
N ASP A 659 10.79 -50.09 1.72
CA ASP A 659 11.70 -50.78 2.64
C ASP A 659 11.30 -50.59 4.10
N THR A 660 10.65 -49.46 4.45
CA THR A 660 10.24 -49.16 5.84
C THR A 660 8.77 -49.50 6.11
N LEU A 661 7.86 -49.04 5.25
CA LEU A 661 6.42 -49.21 5.45
C LEU A 661 5.85 -50.49 4.80
N GLY A 662 6.54 -51.07 3.81
CA GLY A 662 6.10 -52.31 3.14
C GLY A 662 5.04 -52.11 2.05
N PHE A 663 5.01 -50.94 1.40
CA PHE A 663 4.17 -50.73 0.22
C PHE A 663 4.68 -51.54 -0.98
N GLU A 664 3.75 -52.19 -1.68
CA GLU A 664 4.00 -52.93 -2.93
C GLU A 664 3.67 -52.05 -4.14
N VAL A 665 4.42 -52.21 -5.24
CA VAL A 665 4.15 -51.49 -6.50
C VAL A 665 3.11 -52.26 -7.29
N GLU A 666 1.97 -51.64 -7.57
CA GLU A 666 0.86 -52.25 -8.30
C GLU A 666 0.97 -52.02 -9.81
N LYS A 667 1.18 -50.76 -10.23
CA LYS A 667 1.35 -50.39 -11.64
C LYS A 667 2.15 -49.10 -11.81
N THR A 668 2.65 -48.87 -13.02
CA THR A 668 3.29 -47.61 -13.41
C THR A 668 2.34 -46.79 -14.28
N GLU A 669 2.03 -45.56 -13.87
CA GLU A 669 1.18 -44.63 -14.61
C GLU A 669 2.06 -43.64 -15.39
N LYS A 670 1.95 -43.69 -16.73
CA LYS A 670 2.78 -42.87 -17.62
C LYS A 670 2.31 -41.42 -17.67
N GLY A 671 3.23 -40.48 -17.54
CA GLY A 671 2.94 -39.04 -17.62
C GLY A 671 1.93 -38.54 -16.58
N TYR A 672 1.92 -39.15 -15.40
CA TYR A 672 0.99 -38.82 -14.32
C TYR A 672 1.19 -37.39 -13.79
N TYR A 673 2.44 -36.94 -13.71
CA TYR A 673 2.78 -35.62 -13.21
C TYR A 673 2.73 -34.56 -14.31
N ALA A 674 2.50 -33.29 -13.93
CA ALA A 674 2.32 -32.17 -14.87
C ALA A 674 3.54 -31.90 -15.76
N ASP A 675 4.72 -32.33 -15.34
CA ASP A 675 5.98 -32.28 -16.09
C ASP A 675 6.21 -33.51 -16.98
N GLY A 676 5.24 -34.42 -17.07
CA GLY A 676 5.28 -35.62 -17.89
C GLY A 676 6.03 -36.79 -17.25
N GLU A 677 6.44 -36.69 -15.97
CA GLU A 677 7.08 -37.80 -15.27
C GLU A 677 6.08 -38.92 -14.93
N ASP A 678 6.55 -40.17 -15.02
CA ASP A 678 5.80 -41.36 -14.66
C ASP A 678 5.70 -41.53 -13.12
N ALA A 679 4.57 -42.08 -12.65
CA ALA A 679 4.33 -42.39 -11.24
C ALA A 679 4.24 -43.90 -11.00
N LEU A 680 4.76 -44.37 -9.87
CA LEU A 680 4.48 -45.70 -9.35
C LEU A 680 3.25 -45.61 -8.45
N GLN A 681 2.18 -46.30 -8.82
CA GLN A 681 1.06 -46.55 -7.93
C GLN A 681 1.46 -47.66 -6.96
N MET A 682 1.46 -47.32 -5.68
CA MET A 682 1.84 -48.23 -4.60
C MET A 682 0.65 -48.50 -3.68
N ARG A 683 0.60 -49.71 -3.12
CA ARG A 683 -0.48 -50.20 -2.25
C ARG A 683 0.10 -50.82 -0.98
N TRP A 684 -0.55 -50.55 0.16
CA TRP A 684 -0.26 -51.18 1.44
C TRP A 684 -1.52 -51.78 2.05
N ASP A 685 -1.53 -53.10 2.25
CA ASP A 685 -2.68 -53.83 2.79
C ASP A 685 -2.79 -53.66 4.31
N LEU A 686 -3.92 -53.13 4.78
CA LEU A 686 -4.12 -52.80 6.19
C LEU A 686 -4.66 -53.97 7.01
N LYS A 687 -5.38 -54.93 6.41
CA LYS A 687 -5.99 -56.05 7.15
C LYS A 687 -4.94 -56.93 7.84
N SER A 688 -3.77 -57.06 7.24
CA SER A 688 -2.64 -57.82 7.79
C SER A 688 -1.89 -57.11 8.91
N GLN A 689 -2.10 -55.80 9.11
CA GLN A 689 -1.27 -54.93 9.96
C GLN A 689 -1.94 -54.47 11.26
N ILE A 690 -3.25 -54.71 11.43
CA ILE A 690 -4.03 -54.33 12.63
C ILE A 690 -3.39 -54.85 13.94
N PRO A 691 -2.90 -56.10 14.05
CA PRO A 691 -2.27 -56.59 15.28
C PRO A 691 -0.92 -55.90 15.60
N VAL A 692 -0.22 -55.41 14.58
CA VAL A 692 1.08 -54.73 14.72
C VAL A 692 0.88 -53.34 15.33
N PHE A 693 -0.17 -52.63 14.91
CA PHE A 693 -0.52 -51.31 15.46
C PHE A 693 -0.89 -51.35 16.95
N ASP A 694 -1.44 -52.45 17.45
CA ASP A 694 -1.76 -52.61 18.88
C ASP A 694 -0.51 -52.86 19.74
N SER A 695 0.50 -53.55 19.20
CA SER A 695 1.77 -53.81 19.91
C SER A 695 2.66 -52.57 20.06
N GLU A 696 2.62 -51.61 19.13
CA GLU A 696 3.38 -50.34 19.21
C GLU A 696 2.77 -49.34 20.23
N SER A 697 1.54 -49.58 20.70
CA SER A 697 0.90 -48.73 21.72
C SER A 697 1.43 -48.98 23.14
N GLU A 698 2.15 -50.09 23.36
CA GLU A 698 2.85 -50.44 24.62
C GLU A 698 4.37 -50.18 24.57
N GLY A 699 4.81 -49.18 23.78
CA GLY A 699 6.22 -48.81 23.64
C GLY A 699 6.85 -48.14 24.87
N GLN A 700 7.62 -48.94 25.62
CA GLN A 700 8.82 -48.67 26.43
C GLN A 700 9.13 -47.20 26.85
N ASP A 701 9.06 -46.98 28.17
CA ASP A 701 9.58 -45.81 28.88
C ASP A 701 11.13 -45.82 28.82
N GLU A 702 11.74 -45.02 27.93
CA GLU A 702 13.20 -44.79 27.90
C GLU A 702 13.62 -43.86 29.07
N GLY A 703 13.45 -44.35 30.29
CA GLY A 703 14.02 -43.78 31.51
C GLY A 703 15.16 -44.66 32.02
N GLY A 704 16.40 -44.34 31.66
CA GLY A 704 17.58 -44.98 32.23
C GLY A 704 17.69 -44.76 33.75
N GLU A 705 18.20 -45.76 34.47
CA GLU A 705 18.34 -45.82 35.93
C GLU A 705 18.98 -44.54 36.52
N ALA A 706 18.26 -43.89 37.42
CA ALA A 706 18.80 -42.83 38.25
C ALA A 706 19.69 -43.43 39.34
N GLY A 707 20.99 -43.16 39.27
CA GLY A 707 21.95 -43.47 40.31
C GLY A 707 21.54 -42.88 41.66
N SER A 708 21.62 -43.71 42.70
CA SER A 708 21.33 -43.38 44.09
C SER A 708 22.23 -42.25 44.62
N MET A 709 21.61 -41.19 45.16
CA MET A 709 22.22 -40.37 46.21
C MET A 709 21.34 -40.44 47.46
N GLU A 710 21.89 -40.98 48.54
CA GLU A 710 21.36 -40.85 49.89
C GLU A 710 21.43 -39.39 50.34
N LYS A 711 20.33 -38.85 50.88
CA LYS A 711 20.30 -38.23 52.22
C LYS A 711 18.87 -37.90 52.68
N ASN A 712 18.53 -38.52 53.81
CA ASN A 712 17.64 -38.10 54.90
C ASN A 712 16.16 -37.75 54.61
N GLY A 713 15.31 -38.73 54.91
CA GLY A 713 14.28 -38.56 55.94
C GLY A 713 12.90 -38.07 55.48
N GLU A 714 12.06 -38.97 54.98
CA GLU A 714 10.77 -39.39 55.57
C GLU A 714 10.01 -40.27 54.55
N LYS A 715 9.38 -41.34 55.05
CA LYS A 715 8.68 -42.34 54.25
C LYS A 715 7.25 -41.91 54.02
N GLU A 716 6.85 -41.71 52.77
CA GLU A 716 5.44 -41.87 52.38
C GLU A 716 5.29 -42.98 51.33
N LYS A 717 4.54 -44.01 51.72
CA LYS A 717 4.12 -45.12 50.87
C LYS A 717 2.96 -44.66 50.01
N LEU A 718 3.10 -44.72 48.68
CA LEU A 718 1.94 -44.72 47.77
C LEU A 718 1.83 -46.05 47.05
N VAL A 719 0.69 -46.71 47.27
CA VAL A 719 0.29 -48.00 46.71
C VAL A 719 -0.33 -47.75 45.32
N LYS A 720 0.06 -48.55 44.32
CA LYS A 720 -0.60 -48.57 43.00
C LYS A 720 -2.03 -49.09 43.12
N VAL A 721 -3.01 -48.31 42.67
CA VAL A 721 -4.38 -48.79 42.41
C VAL A 721 -4.63 -48.76 40.90
N LYS A 722 -4.93 -49.93 40.33
CA LYS A 722 -5.46 -50.08 38.97
C LYS A 722 -6.90 -49.58 38.95
N VAL A 723 -7.24 -48.66 38.04
CA VAL A 723 -8.63 -48.38 37.68
C VAL A 723 -8.77 -48.46 36.17
N GLY A 724 -9.70 -49.29 35.74
CA GLY A 724 -9.89 -49.71 34.36
C GLY A 724 -10.84 -48.84 33.54
N ARG A 725 -10.94 -49.27 32.28
CA ARG A 725 -11.81 -48.84 31.18
C ARG A 725 -13.12 -48.14 31.56
N GLY A 726 -13.35 -47.02 30.86
CA GLY A 726 -14.69 -46.61 30.40
C GLY A 726 -15.07 -45.19 30.77
N LEU A 727 -14.88 -44.23 29.85
CA LEU A 727 -15.86 -43.24 29.38
C LEU A 727 -15.14 -42.08 28.64
N GLY A 728 -15.86 -41.53 27.67
CA GLY A 728 -15.34 -40.74 26.56
C GLY A 728 -15.08 -39.25 26.83
N VAL A 729 -14.69 -38.61 25.73
CA VAL A 729 -14.28 -37.22 25.51
C VAL A 729 -15.16 -36.21 26.25
N GLY A 730 -14.57 -35.52 27.22
CA GLY A 730 -15.17 -34.38 27.93
C GLY A 730 -14.56 -34.25 29.32
N ASP A 731 -13.96 -33.11 29.61
CA ASP A 731 -13.49 -32.66 30.94
C ASP A 731 -12.21 -33.29 31.51
N LEU A 732 -11.08 -32.65 31.21
CA LEU A 732 -9.93 -32.59 32.12
C LEU A 732 -9.61 -31.12 32.37
N VAL A 733 -10.34 -30.53 33.32
CA VAL A 733 -10.00 -29.24 33.95
C VAL A 733 -9.17 -29.58 35.19
N GLU A 734 -7.91 -29.15 35.21
CA GLU A 734 -7.07 -29.20 36.41
C GLU A 734 -7.64 -28.27 37.48
N ARG A 735 -8.22 -28.84 38.54
CA ARG A 735 -8.64 -28.12 39.74
C ARG A 735 -7.47 -28.15 40.73
N ASN A 736 -6.88 -26.98 40.98
CA ASN A 736 -5.76 -26.81 41.90
C ASN A 736 -6.30 -26.69 43.34
N GLU A 737 -6.24 -27.77 44.12
CA GLU A 737 -6.57 -27.78 45.56
C GLU A 737 -5.32 -27.51 46.39
N SER A 738 -4.90 -26.25 46.45
CA SER A 738 -3.89 -25.79 47.43
C SER A 738 -4.07 -24.31 47.78
N SER A 739 -5.29 -23.90 48.12
CA SER A 739 -5.55 -22.56 48.70
C SER A 739 -6.76 -22.53 49.63
N LEU A 740 -6.83 -23.49 50.56
CA LEU A 740 -7.68 -23.42 51.76
C LEU A 740 -6.87 -24.02 52.91
N GLY A 741 -6.21 -23.14 53.68
CA GLY A 741 -5.43 -23.59 54.83
C GLY A 741 -4.44 -22.57 55.40
N GLN A 742 -4.83 -21.30 55.53
CA GLN A 742 -4.63 -20.43 56.72
C GLN A 742 -5.14 -19.02 56.45
#